data_AF-A0A3D3GB40-F1
#
_entry.id   AF-A0A3D3GB40-F1
#
_cell.length_a   1.000
_cell.length_b   1.000
_cell.length_c   1.000
_cell.angle_alpha   90.00
_cell.angle_beta   90.00
_cell.angle_gamma   90.00
#
_symmetry.space_group_name_H-M   'P 1'
#
loop_
_entity.id
_entity.type
_entity.pdbx_description
1 polymer ?
#
loop_
_entity_poly.entity_id
_entity_poly.type
_entity_poly.pdbx_seq_one_letter_code
_entity_poly.pdbx_strand_id
1 'polypeptide(L)'
;MTFQVLLRPYLLLASLLPVLFSPAVWAEILVEIKGDEVFVTEKIPSSGISEKYSLGKLTTINKGTRFYHWGSDENIQRWKKQGRVDSGELDFLITQPEGQLAGGGFYGSKDPLDSMSFGKNAIAIELSSDLKGVRGSYPSLITDKIELAKKLRAKGISFLNYNLHTWFNFIDPAALQTTAAVSSGDFLKSPAFDKWISLSALEKRGLIDLRLPEVQKRHRVFAKILLGQAINSKSKEEVWSQVEKGMNTSGSEFSPRLIQYFRPEIQAVIVDKVRRSAAELGTRTSWTYESYIRQGRGFGLDYSEILGATAPHRPKVPLVEIHPQLKDMPSISKLDPFGQKLARAMEFIDYNDLLLEMAQGKGEPWRRYDLPGQRPLLDRWIEATGPKLKDLSNDSLEMKLAVHRLISGDSSADIRGTPVVAGGDTIINGKGYYRVTELEKKALEANPYLTVDIIPDPSARPGQRLYLGRHEYPSAMNYKKFANHLSSDMLTELRAAEEAGQLTDPELTRKVLRHLLNESHTGMKTSLELYQTQMSIHPFADYNGRTFRAIYQRRSKKPLFLRDFDHDLLLAPQQFIPEAINGEGQLLAIRQKMLEEYSRNPASPKYYDIPEIWRVAVESELKPKDPADFVRQVKASYLNPENQNLIHQKKFFDFDIIIKKTCVSRRIEMFFKQ
;
A
#
# COMPACT_ATOMS: atom_id res chain seq x y z
N MET A 1 -22.98 -13.21 -61.92
CA MET A 1 -22.76 -14.67 -61.85
C MET A 1 -22.54 -15.03 -60.39
N THR A 2 -23.49 -15.77 -59.86
CA THR A 2 -23.70 -16.17 -58.46
C THR A 2 -22.83 -17.38 -58.12
N PHE A 3 -22.20 -17.42 -56.94
CA PHE A 3 -21.81 -18.69 -56.29
C PHE A 3 -21.86 -18.57 -54.76
N GLN A 4 -22.80 -19.33 -54.18
CA GLN A 4 -22.83 -19.81 -52.79
C GLN A 4 -21.79 -20.93 -52.60
N VAL A 5 -21.74 -21.46 -51.36
CA VAL A 5 -21.11 -22.73 -50.86
C VAL A 5 -19.91 -22.41 -49.95
N LEU A 6 -19.75 -22.87 -48.70
CA LEU A 6 -20.48 -23.74 -47.76
C LEU A 6 -19.88 -23.47 -46.36
N LEU A 7 -20.71 -23.27 -45.33
CA LEU A 7 -20.29 -23.38 -43.93
C LEU A 7 -21.04 -24.56 -43.32
N ARG A 8 -20.31 -25.59 -42.87
CA ARG A 8 -20.81 -26.62 -41.96
C ARG A 8 -20.11 -26.50 -40.60
N PRO A 9 -20.81 -26.80 -39.50
CA PRO A 9 -20.36 -26.53 -38.15
C PRO A 9 -19.59 -27.70 -37.55
N TYR A 10 -18.56 -27.42 -36.76
CA TYR A 10 -18.01 -28.35 -35.79
C TYR A 10 -18.63 -28.06 -34.42
N LEU A 11 -19.49 -28.98 -34.00
CA LEU A 11 -19.86 -29.22 -32.61
C LEU A 11 -18.63 -29.71 -31.85
N LEU A 12 -18.22 -28.99 -30.80
CA LEU A 12 -17.40 -29.55 -29.73
C LEU A 12 -17.78 -28.88 -28.40
N LEU A 13 -18.54 -29.68 -27.64
CA LEU A 13 -18.81 -29.67 -26.20
C LEU A 13 -18.29 -28.47 -25.39
N ALA A 14 -19.22 -27.59 -25.05
CA ALA A 14 -19.16 -26.76 -23.86
C ALA A 14 -19.56 -27.60 -22.63
N SER A 15 -18.59 -27.99 -21.80
CA SER A 15 -18.81 -28.36 -20.40
C SER A 15 -18.40 -27.20 -19.49
N LEU A 16 -19.00 -26.03 -19.72
CA LEU A 16 -19.09 -24.97 -18.72
C LEU A 16 -20.32 -25.29 -17.87
N LEU A 17 -20.11 -25.93 -16.71
CA LEU A 17 -21.10 -25.90 -15.64
C LEU A 17 -21.36 -24.42 -15.32
N PRO A 18 -22.59 -23.89 -15.54
CA PRO A 18 -22.94 -22.64 -14.93
C PRO A 18 -22.92 -22.92 -13.43
N VAL A 19 -22.06 -22.22 -12.69
CA VAL A 19 -22.41 -21.90 -11.31
C VAL A 19 -23.71 -21.12 -11.44
N LEU A 20 -24.82 -21.83 -11.32
CA LEU A 20 -26.14 -21.24 -11.19
C LEU A 20 -26.01 -20.32 -9.97
N PHE A 21 -25.81 -19.03 -10.22
CA PHE A 21 -26.25 -18.01 -9.30
C PHE A 21 -27.74 -18.26 -9.15
N SER A 22 -28.10 -19.09 -8.17
CA SER A 22 -29.47 -19.18 -7.71
C SER A 22 -29.85 -17.73 -7.44
N PRO A 23 -30.85 -17.17 -8.14
CA PRO A 23 -31.23 -15.78 -7.95
C PRO A 23 -31.40 -15.59 -6.45
N ALA A 24 -30.59 -14.70 -5.85
CA ALA A 24 -30.64 -14.47 -4.42
C ALA A 24 -32.12 -14.25 -4.08
N VAL A 25 -32.70 -15.17 -3.32
CA VAL A 25 -34.12 -15.10 -3.01
C VAL A 25 -34.23 -13.98 -1.99
N TRP A 26 -34.56 -12.78 -2.50
CA TRP A 26 -34.74 -11.56 -1.69
C TRP A 26 -35.73 -11.83 -0.56
N ALA A 27 -35.45 -11.28 0.61
CA ALA A 27 -36.33 -11.48 1.75
C ALA A 27 -37.64 -10.71 1.53
N GLU A 28 -38.76 -11.28 1.96
CA GLU A 28 -40.03 -10.55 1.91
C GLU A 28 -40.06 -9.57 3.10
N ILE A 29 -39.93 -8.27 2.79
CA ILE A 29 -40.01 -7.19 3.79
C ILE A 29 -41.42 -6.59 3.80
N LEU A 30 -42.06 -6.64 4.97
CA LEU A 30 -43.30 -5.93 5.27
C LEU A 30 -43.02 -4.76 6.23
N VAL A 31 -43.44 -3.56 5.87
CA VAL A 31 -43.39 -2.37 6.75
C VAL A 31 -44.79 -2.06 7.27
N GLU A 32 -44.94 -2.04 8.59
CA GLU A 32 -46.17 -1.74 9.31
C GLU A 32 -45.98 -0.49 10.19
N ILE A 33 -46.93 0.46 10.13
CA ILE A 33 -46.92 1.67 10.97
C ILE A 33 -48.08 1.56 11.95
N LYS A 34 -47.80 1.50 13.26
CA LYS A 34 -48.81 1.48 14.32
C LYS A 34 -48.65 2.71 15.21
N GLY A 35 -49.57 3.66 15.09
CA GLY A 35 -49.44 4.95 15.79
C GLY A 35 -48.19 5.70 15.31
N ASP A 36 -47.30 6.03 16.24
CA ASP A 36 -46.00 6.63 15.95
C ASP A 36 -44.89 5.60 15.73
N GLU A 37 -45.11 4.30 15.89
CA GLU A 37 -44.06 3.28 15.74
C GLU A 37 -44.04 2.63 14.36
N VAL A 38 -42.83 2.37 13.86
CA VAL A 38 -42.59 1.66 12.59
C VAL A 38 -41.99 0.30 12.88
N PHE A 39 -42.67 -0.75 12.40
CA PHE A 39 -42.25 -2.13 12.49
C PHE A 39 -41.88 -2.68 11.11
N VAL A 40 -40.89 -3.57 11.09
CA VAL A 40 -40.52 -4.35 9.91
C VAL A 40 -40.67 -5.81 10.24
N THR A 41 -41.33 -6.56 9.37
CA THR A 41 -41.29 -8.02 9.38
C THR A 41 -40.45 -8.48 8.20
N GLU A 42 -39.36 -9.21 8.46
CA GLU A 42 -38.56 -9.88 7.44
C GLU A 42 -38.89 -11.36 7.45
N LYS A 43 -39.33 -11.88 6.30
CA LYS A 43 -39.57 -13.30 6.10
C LYS A 43 -38.47 -13.87 5.24
N ILE A 44 -37.63 -14.71 5.85
CA ILE A 44 -36.46 -15.30 5.21
C ILE A 44 -36.93 -16.53 4.40
N PRO A 45 -36.85 -16.50 3.05
CA PRO A 45 -37.44 -17.54 2.22
C PRO A 45 -36.86 -18.94 2.46
N SER A 46 -35.57 -19.02 2.80
CA SER A 46 -34.86 -20.28 3.02
C SER A 46 -35.21 -20.97 4.34
N SER A 47 -35.63 -20.22 5.36
CA SER A 47 -35.95 -20.77 6.68
C SER A 47 -37.46 -20.76 6.99
N GLY A 48 -38.25 -19.98 6.25
CA GLY A 48 -39.65 -19.73 6.56
C GLY A 48 -39.87 -18.90 7.83
N ILE A 49 -38.79 -18.48 8.51
CA ILE A 49 -38.84 -17.69 9.73
C ILE A 49 -39.28 -16.26 9.37
N SER A 50 -40.25 -15.74 10.12
CA SER A 50 -40.64 -14.34 10.08
C SER A 50 -40.18 -13.66 11.37
N GLU A 51 -39.26 -12.71 11.25
CA GLU A 51 -38.79 -11.91 12.38
C GLU A 51 -39.36 -10.51 12.31
N LYS A 52 -39.88 -10.01 13.44
CA LYS A 52 -40.44 -8.67 13.55
C LYS A 52 -39.54 -7.77 14.38
N TYR A 53 -39.15 -6.64 13.81
CA TYR A 53 -38.30 -5.64 14.43
C TYR A 53 -39.05 -4.31 14.57
N SER A 54 -38.81 -3.58 15.66
CA SER A 54 -39.16 -2.16 15.75
C SER A 54 -37.99 -1.34 15.20
N LEU A 55 -38.26 -0.49 14.21
CA LEU A 55 -37.27 0.48 13.71
C LEU A 55 -37.24 1.77 14.54
N GLY A 56 -38.24 1.98 15.39
CA GLY A 56 -38.39 3.17 16.22
C GLY A 56 -39.59 4.02 15.82
N LYS A 57 -39.51 5.31 16.11
CA LYS A 57 -40.64 6.24 16.06
C LYS A 57 -40.62 7.13 14.83
N LEU A 58 -41.78 7.40 14.26
CA LEU A 58 -42.00 8.41 13.26
C LEU A 58 -41.55 9.76 13.78
N THR A 59 -40.85 10.49 12.92
CA THR A 59 -40.41 11.84 13.21
C THR A 59 -40.45 12.66 11.94
N THR A 60 -40.57 13.98 12.10
CA THR A 60 -40.55 14.93 10.99
C THR A 60 -39.31 15.80 11.13
N ILE A 61 -38.60 16.01 10.03
CA ILE A 61 -37.58 17.05 9.93
C ILE A 61 -38.18 18.18 9.10
N ASN A 62 -38.07 19.39 9.63
CA ASN A 62 -38.64 20.57 8.99
C ASN A 62 -37.80 21.00 7.77
N LYS A 63 -38.47 21.60 6.79
CA LYS A 63 -37.88 22.37 5.70
C LYS A 63 -36.82 23.34 6.22
N GLY A 64 -35.76 23.53 5.44
CA GLY A 64 -34.62 24.39 5.78
C GLY A 64 -33.63 23.76 6.76
N THR A 65 -33.92 22.56 7.31
CA THR A 65 -32.92 21.83 8.07
C THR A 65 -31.75 21.47 7.15
N ARG A 66 -30.54 21.71 7.65
CA ARG A 66 -29.31 21.49 6.90
C ARG A 66 -28.55 20.27 7.41
N PHE A 67 -28.07 19.46 6.48
CA PHE A 67 -27.24 18.27 6.72
C PHE A 67 -25.93 18.40 5.96
N TYR A 68 -24.92 17.63 6.36
CA TYR A 68 -23.59 17.67 5.79
C TYR A 68 -23.12 16.27 5.46
N HIS A 69 -22.53 16.12 4.28
CA HIS A 69 -21.95 14.87 3.81
C HIS A 69 -20.53 15.12 3.32
N TRP A 70 -19.59 14.31 3.79
CA TRP A 70 -18.21 14.29 3.31
C TRP A 70 -17.99 13.10 2.40
N GLY A 71 -17.31 13.33 1.28
CA GLY A 71 -17.06 12.29 0.28
C GLY A 71 -15.83 12.56 -0.57
N SER A 72 -15.67 11.76 -1.62
CA SER A 72 -14.61 11.95 -2.62
C SER A 72 -14.77 13.30 -3.33
N ASP A 73 -13.65 13.90 -3.73
CA ASP A 73 -13.66 15.19 -4.43
C ASP A 73 -14.52 15.13 -5.71
N GLU A 74 -14.45 14.02 -6.44
CA GLU A 74 -15.24 13.77 -7.64
C GLU A 74 -16.75 13.83 -7.37
N ASN A 75 -17.26 13.07 -6.40
CA ASN A 75 -18.68 13.04 -6.08
C ASN A 75 -19.15 14.39 -5.55
N ILE A 76 -18.40 14.98 -4.62
CA ILE A 76 -18.73 16.27 -4.02
C ILE A 76 -18.80 17.38 -5.08
N GLN A 77 -17.83 17.47 -5.99
CA GLN A 77 -17.85 18.49 -7.05
C GLN A 77 -18.97 18.26 -8.05
N ARG A 78 -19.27 16.99 -8.38
CA ARG A 78 -20.38 16.64 -9.27
C ARG A 78 -21.72 17.05 -8.68
N TRP A 79 -21.99 16.71 -7.41
CA TRP A 79 -23.22 17.11 -6.71
C TRP A 79 -23.33 18.63 -6.59
N LYS A 80 -22.24 19.32 -6.23
CA LYS A 80 -22.21 20.81 -6.22
C LYS A 80 -22.59 21.41 -7.57
N LYS A 81 -22.06 20.87 -8.67
CA LYS A 81 -22.37 21.34 -10.03
C LYS A 81 -23.82 21.05 -10.44
N GLN A 82 -24.36 19.90 -10.02
CA GLN A 82 -25.75 19.53 -10.28
C GLN A 82 -26.74 20.31 -9.42
N GLY A 83 -26.31 20.83 -8.26
CA GLY A 83 -27.17 21.47 -7.27
C GLY A 83 -28.07 20.49 -6.53
N ARG A 84 -27.91 19.18 -6.76
CA ARG A 84 -28.69 18.07 -6.18
C ARG A 84 -27.94 16.76 -6.28
N VAL A 85 -28.41 15.72 -5.57
CA VAL A 85 -28.06 14.32 -5.86
C VAL A 85 -29.21 13.73 -6.67
N ASP A 86 -28.93 13.16 -7.83
CA ASP A 86 -29.99 12.62 -8.67
C ASP A 86 -30.57 11.30 -8.11
N SER A 87 -31.82 11.01 -8.48
CA SER A 87 -32.54 9.84 -7.96
C SER A 87 -31.92 8.52 -8.38
N GLY A 88 -31.37 8.43 -9.59
CA GLY A 88 -30.72 7.21 -10.10
C GLY A 88 -29.45 6.90 -9.30
N GLU A 89 -28.69 7.93 -8.94
CA GLU A 89 -27.55 7.79 -8.06
C GLU A 89 -27.96 7.39 -6.63
N LEU A 90 -29.01 7.98 -6.07
CA LEU A 90 -29.50 7.54 -4.76
C LEU A 90 -29.93 6.07 -4.78
N ASP A 91 -30.61 5.64 -5.85
CA ASP A 91 -31.00 4.25 -6.03
C ASP A 91 -29.77 3.34 -6.13
N PHE A 92 -28.72 3.78 -6.83
CA PHE A 92 -27.43 3.09 -6.82
C PHE A 92 -26.83 3.02 -5.41
N LEU A 93 -26.78 4.12 -4.65
CA LEU A 93 -26.24 4.15 -3.28
C LEU A 93 -27.00 3.22 -2.34
N ILE A 94 -28.32 3.06 -2.52
CA ILE A 94 -29.13 2.10 -1.76
C ILE A 94 -28.69 0.65 -2.02
N THR A 95 -28.21 0.33 -3.23
CA THR A 95 -27.70 -1.01 -3.56
C THR A 95 -26.32 -1.31 -2.99
N GLN A 96 -25.67 -0.35 -2.31
CA GLN A 96 -24.31 -0.48 -1.75
C GLN A 96 -24.31 -0.50 -0.20
N PRO A 97 -24.94 -1.48 0.47
CA PRO A 97 -25.07 -1.50 1.92
C PRO A 97 -23.79 -1.91 2.67
N GLU A 98 -22.76 -2.39 1.97
CA GLU A 98 -21.55 -2.93 2.58
C GLU A 98 -20.79 -1.87 3.39
N GLY A 99 -20.48 -2.19 4.64
CA GLY A 99 -19.80 -1.26 5.57
C GLY A 99 -20.67 -0.13 6.11
N GLN A 100 -21.97 -0.10 5.80
CA GLN A 100 -22.88 0.98 6.19
C GLN A 100 -23.84 0.53 7.31
N LEU A 101 -23.83 1.26 8.43
CA LEU A 101 -24.57 0.89 9.65
C LEU A 101 -26.09 0.78 9.41
N ALA A 102 -26.67 1.72 8.66
CA ALA A 102 -28.10 1.79 8.37
C ALA A 102 -28.48 1.29 6.96
N GLY A 103 -27.63 0.44 6.36
CA GLY A 103 -27.81 -0.03 4.98
C GLY A 103 -27.43 1.01 3.93
N GLY A 104 -27.69 0.73 2.67
CA GLY A 104 -27.38 1.66 1.57
C GLY A 104 -28.19 2.95 1.64
N GLY A 105 -27.71 4.00 0.99
CA GLY A 105 -28.39 5.28 0.86
C GLY A 105 -27.45 6.48 0.94
N PHE A 106 -27.99 7.68 1.13
CA PHE A 106 -27.20 8.90 1.25
C PHE A 106 -27.10 9.33 2.71
N TYR A 107 -25.87 9.36 3.23
CA TYR A 107 -25.61 9.62 4.65
C TYR A 107 -25.36 11.10 4.91
N GLY A 108 -26.12 11.74 5.79
CA GLY A 108 -25.90 13.13 6.20
C GLY A 108 -25.85 13.28 7.72
N SER A 109 -25.03 14.20 8.22
CA SER A 109 -25.03 14.60 9.64
C SER A 109 -25.54 16.03 9.82
N LYS A 110 -26.20 16.33 10.94
CA LYS A 110 -26.49 17.70 11.38
C LYS A 110 -25.24 18.46 11.82
N ASP A 111 -24.19 17.75 12.22
CA ASP A 111 -22.89 18.35 12.53
C ASP A 111 -21.99 18.31 11.29
N PRO A 112 -21.46 19.46 10.82
CA PRO A 112 -20.62 19.51 9.63
C PRO A 112 -19.25 18.85 9.79
N LEU A 113 -18.83 18.44 10.99
CA LEU A 113 -17.55 17.79 11.24
C LEU A 113 -17.65 16.31 11.65
N ASP A 114 -18.84 15.78 11.92
CA ASP A 114 -19.03 14.38 12.34
C ASP A 114 -18.51 13.35 11.32
N SER A 115 -18.65 13.67 10.03
CA SER A 115 -18.25 12.80 8.92
C SER A 115 -16.94 13.23 8.26
N MET A 116 -16.15 14.11 8.87
CA MET A 116 -14.94 14.67 8.28
C MET A 116 -13.89 13.61 7.86
N SER A 117 -13.93 12.41 8.45
CA SER A 117 -13.05 11.28 8.10
C SER A 117 -13.43 10.54 6.81
N PHE A 118 -14.64 10.76 6.27
CA PHE A 118 -15.18 10.06 5.09
C PHE A 118 -14.75 10.68 3.75
N GLY A 119 -14.18 11.87 3.77
CA GLY A 119 -13.81 12.58 2.54
C GLY A 119 -12.98 13.83 2.79
N LYS A 120 -12.43 14.39 1.72
CA LYS A 120 -11.65 15.64 1.77
C LYS A 120 -12.51 16.88 1.65
N ASN A 121 -13.67 16.76 1.04
CA ASN A 121 -14.62 17.84 0.82
C ASN A 121 -15.99 17.47 1.37
N ALA A 122 -16.77 18.51 1.69
CA ALA A 122 -18.14 18.37 2.13
C ALA A 122 -19.12 19.10 1.18
N ILE A 123 -20.34 18.59 1.16
CA ILE A 123 -21.54 19.29 0.68
C ILE A 123 -22.52 19.47 1.83
N ALA A 124 -23.32 20.52 1.74
CA ALA A 124 -24.51 20.66 2.55
C ALA A 124 -25.74 20.27 1.75
N ILE A 125 -26.69 19.64 2.41
CA ILE A 125 -28.03 19.35 1.91
C ILE A 125 -29.00 20.21 2.69
N GLU A 126 -29.83 20.99 2.02
CA GLU A 126 -30.89 21.78 2.66
C GLU A 126 -32.24 21.26 2.21
N LEU A 127 -33.09 20.89 3.18
CA LEU A 127 -34.37 20.29 2.87
C LEU A 127 -35.32 21.33 2.24
N SER A 128 -35.84 21.03 1.05
CA SER A 128 -36.81 21.88 0.34
C SER A 128 -38.24 21.76 0.88
N SER A 129 -38.52 20.70 1.64
CA SER A 129 -39.83 20.38 2.23
C SER A 129 -39.65 19.66 3.56
N ASP A 130 -40.72 19.60 4.35
CA ASP A 130 -40.75 18.72 5.53
C ASP A 130 -40.66 17.27 5.07
N LEU A 131 -39.87 16.47 5.79
CA LEU A 131 -39.70 15.06 5.50
C LEU A 131 -40.12 14.23 6.70
N LYS A 132 -40.85 13.16 6.42
CA LYS A 132 -41.18 12.14 7.41
C LYS A 132 -40.12 11.05 7.37
N GLY A 133 -39.68 10.60 8.53
CA GLY A 133 -38.70 9.51 8.65
C GLY A 133 -38.91 8.72 9.93
N VAL A 134 -37.94 7.87 10.25
CA VAL A 134 -37.92 7.08 11.49
C VAL A 134 -36.71 7.45 12.32
N ARG A 135 -36.91 7.69 13.62
CA ARG A 135 -35.87 7.84 14.63
C ARG A 135 -35.83 6.60 15.49
N GLY A 136 -34.71 5.90 15.46
CA GLY A 136 -34.52 4.69 16.26
C GLY A 136 -33.24 3.95 15.91
N SER A 137 -33.23 2.67 16.23
CA SER A 137 -32.10 1.78 15.97
C SER A 137 -32.35 1.03 14.68
N TYR A 138 -31.37 1.02 13.78
CA TYR A 138 -31.40 0.15 12.62
C TYR A 138 -31.02 -1.27 13.07
N PRO A 139 -31.91 -2.28 12.97
CA PRO A 139 -31.58 -3.63 13.37
C PRO A 139 -30.50 -4.18 12.43
N SER A 140 -29.33 -4.51 12.98
CA SER A 140 -28.24 -5.11 12.21
C SER A 140 -28.60 -6.48 11.63
N LEU A 141 -29.65 -7.10 12.18
CA LEU A 141 -30.15 -8.42 11.81
C LEU A 141 -30.95 -8.45 10.51
N ILE A 142 -31.47 -7.31 10.04
CA ILE A 142 -32.22 -7.28 8.77
C ILE A 142 -31.25 -7.56 7.62
N THR A 143 -31.47 -8.68 6.92
CA THR A 143 -30.57 -9.17 5.87
C THR A 143 -30.77 -8.40 4.56
N ASP A 144 -32.01 -8.10 4.20
CA ASP A 144 -32.35 -7.41 2.95
C ASP A 144 -32.56 -5.90 3.13
N LYS A 145 -31.45 -5.19 3.33
CA LYS A 145 -31.45 -3.73 3.55
C LYS A 145 -31.91 -2.94 2.32
N ILE A 146 -31.76 -3.51 1.12
CA ILE A 146 -32.15 -2.87 -0.15
C ILE A 146 -33.68 -2.87 -0.26
N GLU A 147 -34.31 -4.03 -0.06
CA GLU A 147 -35.76 -4.12 -0.11
C GLU A 147 -36.41 -3.32 1.03
N LEU A 148 -35.80 -3.31 2.22
CA LEU A 148 -36.28 -2.46 3.31
C LEU A 148 -36.32 -0.98 2.92
N ALA A 149 -35.25 -0.43 2.35
CA ALA A 149 -35.22 0.97 1.92
C ALA A 149 -36.32 1.29 0.89
N LYS A 150 -36.55 0.38 -0.06
CA LYS A 150 -37.64 0.52 -1.06
C LYS A 150 -39.01 0.51 -0.41
N LYS A 151 -39.29 -0.43 0.52
CA LYS A 151 -40.57 -0.52 1.22
C LYS A 151 -40.82 0.69 2.13
N LEU A 152 -39.79 1.18 2.82
CA LEU A 152 -39.88 2.40 3.63
C LEU A 152 -40.19 3.62 2.75
N ARG A 153 -39.47 3.81 1.65
CA ARG A 153 -39.76 4.88 0.68
C ARG A 153 -41.20 4.80 0.16
N ALA A 154 -41.68 3.61 -0.18
CA ALA A 154 -43.06 3.39 -0.63
C ALA A 154 -44.13 3.72 0.44
N LYS A 155 -43.75 3.75 1.73
CA LYS A 155 -44.61 4.20 2.84
C LYS A 155 -44.45 5.70 3.16
N GLY A 156 -43.75 6.46 2.31
CA GLY A 156 -43.48 7.88 2.52
C GLY A 156 -42.48 8.14 3.66
N ILE A 157 -41.60 7.19 3.95
CA ILE A 157 -40.47 7.35 4.89
C ILE A 157 -39.24 7.73 4.08
N SER A 158 -38.76 8.95 4.27
CA SER A 158 -37.67 9.53 3.48
C SER A 158 -36.28 9.33 4.08
N PHE A 159 -36.19 9.05 5.38
CA PHE A 159 -34.91 8.85 6.07
C PHE A 159 -35.01 7.95 7.31
N LEU A 160 -33.85 7.48 7.73
CA LEU A 160 -33.59 6.80 9.00
C LEU A 160 -32.61 7.64 9.83
N ASN A 161 -33.00 8.09 11.02
CA ASN A 161 -32.12 8.76 11.99
C ASN A 161 -31.61 7.70 12.98
N TYR A 162 -30.34 7.35 12.84
CA TYR A 162 -29.67 6.32 13.62
C TYR A 162 -28.42 6.93 14.27
N ASN A 163 -28.08 6.48 15.48
CA ASN A 163 -26.92 6.92 16.26
C ASN A 163 -26.98 8.40 16.77
N LEU A 164 -27.13 8.56 18.10
CA LEU A 164 -26.93 9.80 18.89
C LEU A 164 -27.25 11.15 18.18
N HIS A 165 -28.44 11.25 17.58
CA HIS A 165 -29.16 12.45 17.12
C HIS A 165 -28.67 13.19 15.88
N THR A 166 -27.41 13.03 15.45
CA THR A 166 -26.87 13.84 14.35
C THR A 166 -26.95 13.16 12.99
N TRP A 167 -26.97 11.82 12.91
CA TRP A 167 -26.84 11.07 11.66
C TRP A 167 -28.16 10.62 11.03
N PHE A 168 -28.23 10.73 9.71
CA PHE A 168 -29.39 10.44 8.89
C PHE A 168 -28.97 9.64 7.65
N ASN A 169 -29.65 8.53 7.36
CA ASN A 169 -29.57 7.84 6.08
C ASN A 169 -30.82 8.21 5.27
N PHE A 170 -30.64 9.04 4.25
CA PHE A 170 -31.69 9.43 3.31
C PHE A 170 -31.86 8.34 2.26
N ILE A 171 -33.09 7.90 2.11
CA ILE A 171 -33.49 6.85 1.16
C ILE A 171 -34.50 7.38 0.16
N ASP A 172 -34.80 8.68 0.14
CA ASP A 172 -35.76 9.32 -0.77
C ASP A 172 -35.13 10.56 -1.41
N PRO A 173 -35.19 10.71 -2.75
CA PRO A 173 -34.58 11.83 -3.46
C PRO A 173 -35.19 13.19 -3.05
N ALA A 174 -36.37 13.25 -2.45
CA ALA A 174 -36.95 14.49 -1.94
C ALA A 174 -36.01 15.20 -0.94
N ALA A 175 -35.17 14.46 -0.23
CA ALA A 175 -34.17 15.04 0.68
C ALA A 175 -32.98 15.69 -0.03
N LEU A 176 -32.71 15.34 -1.29
CA LEU A 176 -31.45 15.65 -1.96
C LEU A 176 -31.63 16.62 -3.13
N GLN A 177 -32.74 17.38 -3.16
CA GLN A 177 -33.08 18.33 -4.23
C GLN A 177 -32.22 19.59 -4.22
N THR A 178 -31.60 19.92 -3.08
CA THR A 178 -30.77 21.12 -2.93
C THR A 178 -29.47 20.74 -2.25
N THR A 179 -28.37 20.85 -2.99
CA THR A 179 -27.00 20.76 -2.46
C THR A 179 -26.34 22.13 -2.53
N ALA A 180 -25.55 22.49 -1.52
CA ALA A 180 -24.77 23.71 -1.49
C ALA A 180 -23.33 23.44 -1.04
N ALA A 181 -22.42 24.37 -1.35
CA ALA A 181 -21.10 24.37 -0.72
C ALA A 181 -21.22 24.63 0.79
N VAL A 182 -20.41 23.91 1.57
CA VAL A 182 -20.27 24.17 3.01
C VAL A 182 -19.40 25.41 3.20
N SER A 183 -19.88 26.38 3.96
CA SER A 183 -19.16 27.60 4.26
C SER A 183 -18.35 27.47 5.54
N SER A 184 -17.37 28.37 5.76
CA SER A 184 -16.69 28.49 7.05
C SER A 184 -17.67 28.71 8.21
N GLY A 185 -18.74 29.47 7.98
CA GLY A 185 -19.79 29.71 8.96
C GLY A 185 -20.53 28.44 9.39
N ASP A 186 -20.57 27.41 8.54
CA ASP A 186 -21.17 26.14 8.90
C ASP A 186 -20.27 25.34 9.85
N PHE A 187 -18.98 25.21 9.53
CA PHE A 187 -18.02 24.51 10.41
C PHE A 187 -17.94 25.13 11.80
N LEU A 188 -18.08 26.46 11.90
CA LEU A 188 -18.10 27.19 13.16
C LEU A 188 -19.27 26.78 14.09
N LYS A 189 -20.36 26.21 13.55
CA LYS A 189 -21.51 25.74 14.36
C LYS A 189 -21.24 24.39 15.04
N SER A 190 -20.22 23.65 14.60
CA SER A 190 -19.89 22.36 15.18
C SER A 190 -19.27 22.50 16.57
N PRO A 191 -19.70 21.73 17.59
CA PRO A 191 -18.98 21.58 18.84
C PRO A 191 -17.58 20.99 18.65
N ALA A 192 -17.39 20.09 17.66
CA ALA A 192 -16.09 19.53 17.36
C ALA A 192 -15.09 20.60 16.86
N PHE A 193 -15.58 21.75 16.41
CA PHE A 193 -14.71 22.86 16.02
C PHE A 193 -13.92 23.43 17.19
N ASP A 194 -14.30 23.25 18.46
CA ASP A 194 -13.48 23.69 19.62
C ASP A 194 -12.13 22.97 19.71
N LYS A 195 -11.97 21.83 19.03
CA LYS A 195 -10.71 21.11 18.98
C LYS A 195 -9.80 21.71 17.90
N TRP A 196 -8.58 22.08 18.27
CA TRP A 196 -7.59 22.63 17.33
C TRP A 196 -7.33 21.71 16.13
N ILE A 197 -7.46 20.39 16.31
CA ILE A 197 -7.25 19.41 15.26
C ILE A 197 -8.29 19.53 14.14
N SER A 198 -9.52 19.92 14.48
CA SER A 198 -10.58 20.22 13.51
C SER A 198 -10.22 21.45 12.68
N LEU A 199 -9.73 22.52 13.33
CA LEU A 199 -9.24 23.71 12.62
C LEU A 199 -8.08 23.36 11.67
N SER A 200 -7.10 22.59 12.15
CA SER A 200 -5.96 22.11 11.38
C SER A 200 -6.39 21.28 10.16
N ALA A 201 -7.34 20.35 10.34
CA ALA A 201 -7.89 19.53 9.26
C ALA A 201 -8.60 20.37 8.19
N LEU A 202 -9.41 21.35 8.61
CA LEU A 202 -10.13 22.24 7.70
C LEU A 202 -9.17 23.17 6.94
N GLU A 203 -8.12 23.66 7.60
CA GLU A 203 -7.09 24.49 6.96
C GLU A 203 -6.33 23.70 5.90
N LYS A 204 -5.90 22.47 6.23
CA LYS A 204 -5.24 21.55 5.29
C LYS A 204 -6.07 21.35 4.01
N ARG A 205 -7.39 21.36 4.14
CA ARG A 205 -8.35 21.14 3.05
C ARG A 205 -8.78 22.44 2.36
N GLY A 206 -8.36 23.61 2.85
CA GLY A 206 -8.75 24.91 2.32
C GLY A 206 -10.23 25.25 2.55
N LEU A 207 -10.84 24.72 3.61
CA LEU A 207 -12.28 24.82 3.88
C LEU A 207 -12.66 25.86 4.95
N ILE A 208 -11.67 26.49 5.58
CA ILE A 208 -11.87 27.47 6.65
C ILE A 208 -11.11 28.76 6.34
N ASP A 209 -11.80 29.90 6.42
CA ASP A 209 -11.13 31.20 6.45
C ASP A 209 -10.64 31.49 7.87
N LEU A 210 -9.33 31.45 8.04
CA LEU A 210 -8.66 31.70 9.32
C LEU A 210 -8.86 33.12 9.83
N ARG A 211 -9.24 34.09 8.97
CA ARG A 211 -9.39 35.51 9.34
C ARG A 211 -10.74 35.84 9.98
N LEU A 212 -11.69 34.90 9.99
CA LEU A 212 -12.99 35.12 10.60
C LEU A 212 -12.85 35.42 12.10
N PRO A 213 -13.55 36.44 12.63
CA PRO A 213 -13.48 36.81 14.04
C PRO A 213 -13.72 35.64 14.99
N GLU A 214 -14.67 34.77 14.66
CA GLU A 214 -15.02 33.58 15.46
C GLU A 214 -13.89 32.55 15.48
N VAL A 215 -13.17 32.36 14.37
CA VAL A 215 -11.98 31.49 14.32
C VAL A 215 -10.87 32.08 15.20
N GLN A 216 -10.61 33.37 15.06
CA GLN A 216 -9.63 34.10 15.87
C GLN A 216 -9.98 34.08 17.36
N LYS A 217 -11.27 34.09 17.71
CA LYS A 217 -11.76 34.01 19.08
C LYS A 217 -11.56 32.61 19.68
N ARG A 218 -11.99 31.55 18.99
CA ARG A 218 -11.94 30.16 19.51
C ARG A 218 -10.54 29.55 19.46
N HIS A 219 -9.74 29.92 18.45
CA HIS A 219 -8.44 29.29 18.17
C HIS A 219 -7.30 30.30 18.03
N ARG A 220 -7.32 31.37 18.84
CA ARG A 220 -6.42 32.53 18.69
C ARG A 220 -4.97 32.16 18.39
N VAL A 221 -4.38 31.25 19.17
CA VAL A 221 -2.95 30.90 19.03
C VAL A 221 -2.71 30.01 17.79
N PHE A 222 -3.54 29.00 17.57
CA PHE A 222 -3.44 28.12 16.40
C PHE A 222 -3.66 28.89 15.09
N ALA A 223 -4.68 29.76 15.04
CA ALA A 223 -4.96 30.57 13.86
C ALA A 223 -3.79 31.50 13.50
N LYS A 224 -3.09 32.06 14.50
CA LYS A 224 -1.85 32.83 14.28
C LYS A 224 -0.77 31.98 13.62
N ILE A 225 -0.48 30.78 14.14
CA ILE A 225 0.51 29.87 13.54
C ILE A 225 0.12 29.52 12.10
N LEU A 226 -1.16 29.14 11.88
CA LEU A 226 -1.67 28.78 10.56
C LEU A 226 -1.69 29.96 9.59
N LEU A 227 -1.69 31.21 10.07
CA LEU A 227 -1.53 32.42 9.27
C LEU A 227 -0.04 32.82 9.07
N GLY A 228 0.91 32.07 9.62
CA GLY A 228 2.34 32.38 9.56
C GLY A 228 2.77 33.52 10.49
N GLN A 229 1.96 33.84 11.51
CA GLN A 229 2.25 34.89 12.47
C GLN A 229 3.06 34.35 13.66
N ALA A 230 3.98 35.17 14.16
CA ALA A 230 4.76 34.84 15.35
C ALA A 230 3.88 34.79 16.62
N ILE A 231 4.22 33.88 17.52
CA ILE A 231 3.66 33.77 18.87
C ILE A 231 4.80 33.79 19.90
N ASN A 232 4.50 34.16 21.14
CA ASN A 232 5.50 34.15 22.21
C ASN A 232 5.87 32.71 22.64
N SER A 233 7.01 32.56 23.32
CA SER A 233 7.54 31.24 23.72
C SER A 233 6.57 30.45 24.60
N LYS A 234 5.89 31.11 25.56
CA LYS A 234 4.91 30.45 26.43
C LYS A 234 3.75 29.84 25.64
N SER A 235 3.16 30.61 24.71
CA SER A 235 2.11 30.11 23.83
C SER A 235 2.62 29.03 22.87
N LYS A 236 3.88 29.08 22.45
CA LYS A 236 4.50 28.03 21.63
C LYS A 236 4.57 26.71 22.40
N GLU A 237 5.00 26.73 23.66
CA GLU A 237 5.07 25.56 24.54
C GLU A 237 3.68 24.95 24.79
N GLU A 238 2.68 25.78 25.10
CA GLU A 238 1.28 25.35 25.32
C GLU A 238 0.68 24.67 24.08
N VAL A 239 0.95 25.23 22.89
CA VAL A 239 0.50 24.62 21.62
C VAL A 239 1.28 23.35 21.33
N TRP A 240 2.59 23.35 21.51
CA TRP A 240 3.43 22.18 21.26
C TRP A 240 2.96 20.97 22.07
N SER A 241 2.66 21.14 23.36
CA SER A 241 2.13 20.05 24.20
C SER A 241 0.84 19.41 23.62
N GLN A 242 -0.03 20.23 23.03
CA GLN A 242 -1.25 19.73 22.37
C GLN A 242 -0.95 19.04 21.04
N VAL A 243 -0.03 19.58 20.25
CA VAL A 243 0.45 19.02 18.97
C VAL A 243 1.11 17.66 19.21
N GLU A 244 2.02 17.55 20.17
CA GLU A 244 2.71 16.32 20.55
C GLU A 244 1.70 15.22 20.95
N LYS A 245 0.70 15.56 21.78
CA LYS A 245 -0.38 14.63 22.14
C LYS A 245 -1.20 14.22 20.91
N GLY A 246 -1.46 15.16 20.00
CA GLY A 246 -2.14 14.91 18.72
C GLY A 246 -1.38 13.98 17.79
N MET A 247 -0.03 14.02 17.79
CA MET A 247 0.79 13.13 16.97
C MET A 247 0.55 11.65 17.32
N ASN A 248 0.24 11.33 18.58
CA ASN A 248 -0.02 9.95 18.98
C ASN A 248 -1.41 9.43 18.57
N THR A 249 -2.35 10.32 18.21
CA THR A 249 -3.76 9.97 18.02
C THR A 249 -4.29 10.24 16.63
N SER A 250 -3.73 11.22 15.90
CA SER A 250 -4.35 11.73 14.66
C SER A 250 -3.36 12.48 13.76
N GLY A 251 -2.19 11.87 13.48
CA GLY A 251 -1.17 12.48 12.61
C GLY A 251 -1.65 12.88 11.20
N SER A 252 -2.77 12.32 10.72
CA SER A 252 -3.30 12.62 9.38
C SER A 252 -3.94 13.99 9.23
N GLU A 253 -4.40 14.60 10.32
CA GLU A 253 -5.19 15.84 10.29
C GLU A 253 -4.34 17.11 10.47
N PHE A 254 -3.02 16.96 10.48
CA PHE A 254 -2.09 18.08 10.66
C PHE A 254 -1.98 18.93 9.39
N SER A 255 -2.20 20.23 9.55
CA SER A 255 -1.96 21.24 8.51
C SER A 255 -0.48 21.25 8.12
N PRO A 256 -0.16 21.39 6.82
CA PRO A 256 1.21 21.59 6.36
C PRO A 256 1.91 22.79 7.03
N ARG A 257 1.16 23.87 7.33
CA ARG A 257 1.71 25.06 7.99
C ARG A 257 2.05 24.79 9.45
N LEU A 258 1.20 24.04 10.14
CA LEU A 258 1.46 23.62 11.53
C LEU A 258 2.67 22.69 11.61
N ILE A 259 2.76 21.74 10.68
CA ILE A 259 3.92 20.85 10.54
C ILE A 259 5.20 21.64 10.29
N GLN A 260 5.16 22.59 9.36
CA GLN A 260 6.31 23.44 9.03
C GLN A 260 6.75 24.27 10.23
N TYR A 261 5.80 24.83 10.99
CA TYR A 261 6.08 25.64 12.17
C TYR A 261 6.77 24.85 13.29
N PHE A 262 6.33 23.60 13.53
CA PHE A 262 6.89 22.71 14.54
C PHE A 262 7.84 21.64 13.96
N ARG A 263 8.42 21.88 12.77
CA ARG A 263 9.24 20.87 12.09
C ARG A 263 10.39 20.36 12.97
N PRO A 264 11.18 21.22 13.67
CA PRO A 264 12.27 20.75 14.53
C PRO A 264 11.79 19.86 15.69
N GLU A 265 10.69 20.23 16.35
CA GLU A 265 10.15 19.49 17.47
C GLU A 265 9.52 18.16 17.01
N ILE A 266 8.79 18.16 15.89
CA ILE A 266 8.28 16.96 15.24
C ILE A 266 9.43 16.02 14.88
N GLN A 267 10.48 16.54 14.26
CA GLN A 267 11.66 15.76 13.90
C GLN A 267 12.30 15.12 15.14
N ALA A 268 12.52 15.88 16.21
CA ALA A 268 13.11 15.37 17.44
C ALA A 268 12.29 14.21 18.04
N VAL A 269 10.96 14.36 18.10
CA VAL A 269 10.05 13.30 18.60
C VAL A 269 10.09 12.06 17.71
N ILE A 270 10.09 12.23 16.38
CA ILE A 270 10.12 11.11 15.44
C ILE A 270 11.47 10.37 15.52
N VAL A 271 12.60 11.09 15.51
CA VAL A 271 13.93 10.50 15.64
C VAL A 271 14.05 9.70 16.93
N ASP A 272 13.58 10.23 18.05
CA ASP A 272 13.64 9.53 19.33
C ASP A 272 12.77 8.26 19.34
N LYS A 273 11.54 8.33 18.80
CA LYS A 273 10.66 7.17 18.65
C LYS A 273 11.25 6.09 17.74
N VAL A 274 11.82 6.48 16.60
CA VAL A 274 12.51 5.58 15.66
C VAL A 274 13.72 4.93 16.32
N ARG A 275 14.54 5.71 17.03
CA ARG A 275 15.73 5.20 17.74
C ARG A 275 15.37 4.18 18.83
N ARG A 276 14.35 4.47 19.65
CA ARG A 276 13.91 3.54 20.72
C ARG A 276 13.34 2.26 20.13
N SER A 277 12.45 2.37 19.14
CA SER A 277 11.84 1.19 18.49
C SER A 277 12.84 0.36 17.68
N ALA A 278 13.90 0.97 17.12
CA ALA A 278 14.98 0.25 16.44
C ALA A 278 15.77 -0.68 17.38
N ALA A 279 15.98 -0.25 18.63
CA ALA A 279 16.68 -1.04 19.66
C ALA A 279 15.84 -2.23 20.17
N GLU A 280 14.52 -2.15 20.00
CA GLU A 280 13.55 -3.18 20.41
C GLU A 280 13.17 -4.14 19.27
N LEU A 281 13.75 -3.99 18.08
CA LEU A 281 13.55 -4.93 16.98
C LEU A 281 14.02 -6.32 17.40
N GLY A 282 13.08 -7.26 17.46
CA GLY A 282 13.30 -8.63 17.93
C GLY A 282 12.78 -8.95 19.33
N THR A 283 12.38 -7.96 20.16
CA THR A 283 11.95 -8.23 21.54
C THR A 283 10.48 -7.99 21.84
N ARG A 284 9.75 -7.05 21.20
CA ARG A 284 8.28 -7.01 21.38
C ARG A 284 7.35 -6.29 20.41
N THR A 285 7.68 -5.28 19.59
CA THR A 285 6.71 -4.80 18.55
C THR A 285 7.35 -4.03 17.38
N SER A 286 7.74 -4.73 16.33
CA SER A 286 8.33 -4.12 15.13
C SER A 286 7.39 -3.26 14.28
N TRP A 287 6.06 -3.43 14.44
CA TRP A 287 5.06 -2.56 13.81
C TRP A 287 5.23 -1.09 14.23
N THR A 288 5.77 -0.83 15.43
CA THR A 288 5.99 0.54 15.91
C THR A 288 7.07 1.26 15.12
N TYR A 289 8.17 0.57 14.80
CA TYR A 289 9.28 1.14 14.00
C TYR A 289 8.81 1.55 12.61
N GLU A 290 8.15 0.64 11.88
CA GLU A 290 7.58 0.93 10.56
C GLU A 290 6.56 2.09 10.64
N SER A 291 5.68 2.06 11.64
CA SER A 291 4.66 3.10 11.87
C SER A 291 5.27 4.48 12.10
N TYR A 292 6.36 4.59 12.87
CA TYR A 292 7.04 5.87 13.11
C TYR A 292 7.77 6.41 11.88
N ILE A 293 8.37 5.55 11.06
CA ILE A 293 8.93 5.98 9.77
C ILE A 293 7.82 6.52 8.86
N ARG A 294 6.71 5.77 8.72
CA ARG A 294 5.56 6.21 7.93
C ARG A 294 4.96 7.51 8.48
N GLN A 295 4.90 7.65 9.80
CA GLN A 295 4.43 8.86 10.46
C GLN A 295 5.35 10.06 10.15
N GLY A 296 6.68 9.90 10.25
CA GLY A 296 7.65 10.94 9.89
C GLY A 296 7.52 11.38 8.44
N ARG A 297 7.42 10.42 7.51
CA ARG A 297 7.11 10.70 6.09
C ARG A 297 5.75 11.38 5.94
N GLY A 298 4.78 10.99 6.77
CA GLY A 298 3.47 11.61 6.94
C GLY A 298 3.50 13.06 7.41
N PHE A 299 4.61 13.52 7.98
CA PHE A 299 4.87 14.92 8.31
C PHE A 299 5.79 15.61 7.29
N GLY A 300 6.07 14.99 6.14
CA GLY A 300 6.95 15.57 5.12
C GLY A 300 8.41 15.69 5.57
N LEU A 301 8.84 14.87 6.55
CA LEU A 301 10.25 14.69 6.86
C LEU A 301 10.88 13.76 5.82
N ASP A 302 12.11 14.04 5.41
CA ASP A 302 12.93 13.12 4.63
C ASP A 302 13.50 11.99 5.51
N TYR A 303 14.05 10.94 4.88
CA TYR A 303 14.61 9.82 5.64
C TYR A 303 15.83 10.22 6.48
N SER A 304 16.60 11.23 6.08
CA SER A 304 17.73 11.73 6.86
C SER A 304 17.26 12.46 8.13
N GLU A 305 16.13 13.16 8.04
CA GLU A 305 15.48 13.81 9.16
C GLU A 305 14.84 12.80 10.12
N ILE A 306 14.27 11.70 9.59
CA ILE A 306 13.61 10.64 10.38
C ILE A 306 14.63 9.73 11.07
N LEU A 307 15.64 9.28 10.33
CA LEU A 307 16.62 8.30 10.82
C LEU A 307 17.78 8.99 11.56
N GLY A 308 17.95 10.30 11.39
CA GLY A 308 19.02 11.10 11.97
C GLY A 308 20.33 11.03 11.20
N ALA A 309 21.27 11.91 11.55
CA ALA A 309 22.56 12.07 10.85
C ALA A 309 23.47 10.82 10.89
N THR A 310 23.25 9.93 11.87
CA THR A 310 24.04 8.72 12.09
C THR A 310 23.50 7.50 11.36
N ALA A 311 22.42 7.63 10.58
CA ALA A 311 21.81 6.51 9.86
C ALA A 311 22.78 5.94 8.81
N PRO A 312 23.16 4.65 8.92
CA PRO A 312 24.16 4.05 8.04
C PRO A 312 23.65 3.86 6.60
N HIS A 313 22.34 3.68 6.41
CA HIS A 313 21.70 3.54 5.10
C HIS A 313 20.69 4.65 4.89
N ARG A 314 20.76 5.32 3.74
CA ARG A 314 19.78 6.33 3.32
C ARG A 314 19.00 5.76 2.15
N PRO A 315 17.66 5.63 2.24
CA PRO A 315 16.88 5.16 1.11
C PRO A 315 17.12 6.00 -0.13
N LYS A 316 17.29 5.31 -1.25
CA LYS A 316 17.73 5.91 -2.50
C LYS A 316 16.55 6.60 -3.20
N VAL A 317 16.54 7.93 -3.30
CA VAL A 317 15.53 8.78 -3.96
C VAL A 317 14.10 8.71 -3.43
N PRO A 318 13.66 9.76 -2.71
CA PRO A 318 12.24 10.05 -2.59
C PRO A 318 11.74 10.71 -3.88
N LEU A 319 11.05 9.97 -4.76
CA LEU A 319 10.37 10.56 -5.94
C LEU A 319 9.15 11.41 -5.56
N VAL A 320 8.73 11.27 -4.32
CA VAL A 320 7.43 11.66 -3.84
C VAL A 320 7.63 12.43 -2.54
N GLU A 321 7.31 13.73 -2.58
CA GLU A 321 7.04 14.56 -1.39
C GLU A 321 5.68 14.19 -0.76
N ILE A 322 4.90 13.31 -1.41
CA ILE A 322 3.54 12.96 -1.02
C ILE A 322 3.53 12.22 0.32
N HIS A 323 2.69 12.74 1.19
CA HIS A 323 2.31 12.15 2.46
C HIS A 323 1.81 10.70 2.27
N PRO A 324 2.38 9.69 2.95
CA PRO A 324 1.94 8.27 2.94
C PRO A 324 0.50 8.01 3.46
N GLN A 325 -0.35 9.03 3.46
CA GLN A 325 -1.80 8.93 3.70
C GLN A 325 -2.58 8.58 2.44
N LEU A 326 -1.95 8.48 1.25
CA LEU A 326 -2.56 7.77 0.12
C LEU A 326 -2.69 6.31 0.52
N LYS A 327 -3.83 5.97 1.11
CA LYS A 327 -4.13 4.63 1.60
C LYS A 327 -4.05 3.59 0.50
N ASP A 328 -4.29 4.01 -0.75
CA ASP A 328 -4.40 3.11 -1.89
C ASP A 328 -3.40 3.43 -2.99
N MET A 329 -2.62 2.42 -3.38
CA MET A 329 -1.84 2.45 -4.61
C MET A 329 -2.79 2.70 -5.79
N PRO A 330 -2.46 3.59 -6.75
CA PRO A 330 -3.32 3.85 -7.88
C PRO A 330 -3.68 2.56 -8.61
N SER A 331 -4.99 2.32 -8.82
CA SER A 331 -5.44 1.09 -9.47
C SER A 331 -4.96 1.06 -10.91
N ILE A 332 -4.11 0.08 -11.22
CA ILE A 332 -3.63 -0.15 -12.58
C ILE A 332 -4.75 -0.62 -13.53
N SER A 333 -5.91 -1.04 -13.00
CA SER A 333 -7.06 -1.47 -13.83
C SER A 333 -7.60 -0.35 -14.73
N LYS A 334 -7.22 0.90 -14.47
CA LYS A 334 -7.54 2.07 -15.29
C LYS A 334 -6.62 2.26 -16.50
N LEU A 335 -5.49 1.53 -16.57
CA LEU A 335 -4.57 1.54 -17.70
C LEU A 335 -5.06 0.60 -18.80
N ASP A 336 -4.54 0.77 -20.01
CA ASP A 336 -4.70 -0.19 -21.10
C ASP A 336 -3.98 -1.53 -20.78
N PRO A 337 -4.25 -2.62 -21.52
CA PRO A 337 -3.64 -3.93 -21.24
C PRO A 337 -2.11 -3.92 -21.20
N PHE A 338 -1.45 -3.11 -22.04
CA PHE A 338 0.00 -2.98 -22.01
C PHE A 338 0.47 -2.28 -20.73
N GLY A 339 -0.12 -1.13 -20.37
CA GLY A 339 0.21 -0.42 -19.15
C GLY A 339 -0.02 -1.26 -17.89
N GLN A 340 -1.07 -2.08 -17.86
CA GLN A 340 -1.32 -3.05 -16.79
C GLN A 340 -0.17 -4.07 -16.65
N LYS A 341 0.24 -4.69 -17.76
CA LYS A 341 1.32 -5.67 -17.77
C LYS A 341 2.66 -5.05 -17.36
N LEU A 342 2.98 -3.86 -17.86
CA LEU A 342 4.19 -3.13 -17.49
C LEU A 342 4.22 -2.77 -16.00
N ALA A 343 3.11 -2.26 -15.45
CA ALA A 343 3.02 -1.90 -14.04
C ALA A 343 3.06 -3.12 -13.10
N ARG A 344 2.68 -4.31 -13.58
CA ARG A 344 2.83 -5.60 -12.88
C ARG A 344 4.24 -6.15 -12.96
N ALA A 345 4.90 -6.01 -14.11
CA ALA A 345 6.28 -6.45 -14.31
C ALA A 345 7.24 -5.84 -13.28
N MET A 346 7.06 -4.55 -12.97
CA MET A 346 7.83 -3.83 -11.94
C MET A 346 7.71 -4.44 -10.54
N GLU A 347 6.71 -5.29 -10.26
CA GLU A 347 6.53 -5.92 -8.94
C GLU A 347 7.49 -7.11 -8.71
N PHE A 348 8.01 -7.74 -9.78
CA PHE A 348 8.75 -9.01 -9.67
C PHE A 348 9.96 -9.19 -10.60
N ILE A 349 10.12 -8.31 -11.59
CA ILE A 349 11.28 -8.29 -12.50
C ILE A 349 12.31 -7.32 -11.94
N ASP A 350 13.59 -7.69 -12.02
CA ASP A 350 14.67 -6.81 -11.58
C ASP A 350 14.56 -5.47 -12.30
N TYR A 351 14.60 -4.38 -11.54
CA TYR A 351 14.27 -3.08 -12.08
C TYR A 351 15.25 -2.68 -13.19
N ASN A 352 16.55 -2.99 -13.03
CA ASN A 352 17.55 -2.68 -14.04
C ASN A 352 17.38 -3.54 -15.30
N ASP A 353 17.03 -4.82 -15.16
CA ASP A 353 16.71 -5.68 -16.30
C ASP A 353 15.48 -5.17 -17.06
N LEU A 354 14.42 -4.79 -16.35
CA LEU A 354 13.21 -4.23 -16.97
C LEU A 354 13.53 -2.95 -17.75
N LEU A 355 14.30 -2.04 -17.15
CA LEU A 355 14.72 -0.80 -17.80
C LEU A 355 15.63 -1.03 -19.01
N LEU A 356 16.50 -2.04 -18.96
CA LEU A 356 17.34 -2.41 -20.10
C LEU A 356 16.48 -2.86 -21.29
N GLU A 357 15.52 -3.76 -21.07
CA GLU A 357 14.59 -4.20 -22.12
C GLU A 357 13.74 -3.03 -22.67
N MET A 358 13.30 -2.12 -21.80
CA MET A 358 12.59 -0.91 -22.21
C MET A 358 13.48 0.03 -23.03
N ALA A 359 14.75 0.22 -22.64
CA ALA A 359 15.71 1.06 -23.36
C ALA A 359 15.99 0.51 -24.77
N GLN A 360 15.98 -0.82 -24.92
CA GLN A 360 16.10 -1.51 -26.21
C GLN A 360 14.83 -1.45 -27.08
N GLY A 361 13.73 -0.86 -26.58
CA GLY A 361 12.48 -0.74 -27.33
C GLY A 361 11.73 -2.06 -27.50
N LYS A 362 11.91 -3.01 -26.57
CA LYS A 362 11.25 -4.32 -26.62
C LYS A 362 9.75 -4.16 -26.40
N GLY A 363 8.93 -4.79 -27.24
CA GLY A 363 7.47 -4.70 -27.14
C GLY A 363 6.87 -5.42 -25.92
N GLU A 364 7.59 -6.34 -25.28
CA GLU A 364 7.15 -7.06 -24.09
C GLU A 364 8.33 -7.24 -23.11
N PRO A 365 8.79 -6.17 -22.44
CA PRO A 365 10.04 -6.19 -21.66
C PRO A 365 9.99 -7.15 -20.47
N TRP A 366 8.80 -7.60 -20.08
CA TRP A 366 8.61 -8.57 -18.99
C TRP A 366 8.85 -10.03 -19.38
N ARG A 367 9.07 -10.34 -20.67
CA ARG A 367 9.27 -11.71 -21.15
C ARG A 367 10.72 -12.18 -21.10
N ARG A 368 11.64 -11.33 -20.63
CA ARG A 368 13.08 -11.66 -20.49
C ARG A 368 13.33 -12.94 -19.68
N TYR A 369 12.46 -13.26 -18.74
CA TYR A 369 12.56 -14.45 -17.88
C TYR A 369 11.57 -15.58 -18.26
N ASP A 370 10.90 -15.49 -19.40
CA ASP A 370 10.05 -16.59 -19.88
C ASP A 370 10.95 -17.76 -20.33
N LEU A 371 10.67 -18.95 -19.81
CA LEU A 371 11.36 -20.17 -20.20
C LEU A 371 10.54 -20.94 -21.26
N PRO A 372 11.20 -21.56 -22.26
CA PRO A 372 10.51 -22.42 -23.23
C PRO A 372 9.69 -23.50 -22.54
N GLY A 373 8.45 -23.72 -23.02
CA GLY A 373 7.54 -24.74 -22.48
C GLY A 373 6.84 -24.35 -21.17
N GLN A 374 7.18 -23.23 -20.54
CA GLN A 374 6.47 -22.71 -19.37
C GLN A 374 5.42 -21.65 -19.76
N ARG A 375 4.39 -21.51 -18.93
CA ARG A 375 3.49 -20.34 -19.01
C ARG A 375 4.29 -19.05 -18.75
N PRO A 376 3.93 -17.92 -19.39
CA PRO A 376 4.59 -16.63 -19.15
C PRO A 376 4.70 -16.31 -17.66
N LEU A 377 5.86 -15.82 -17.21
CA LEU A 377 6.10 -15.55 -15.79
C LEU A 377 5.13 -14.50 -15.24
N LEU A 378 4.76 -13.51 -16.05
CA LEU A 378 3.76 -12.50 -15.67
C LEU A 378 2.38 -13.11 -15.36
N ASP A 379 1.94 -14.09 -16.14
CA ASP A 379 0.64 -14.75 -15.91
C ASP A 379 0.67 -15.57 -14.62
N ARG A 380 1.79 -16.26 -14.37
CA ARG A 380 2.05 -16.99 -13.12
C ARG A 380 2.08 -16.05 -11.91
N TRP A 381 2.68 -14.87 -12.06
CA TRP A 381 2.71 -13.82 -11.03
C TRP A 381 1.31 -13.29 -10.69
N ILE A 382 0.50 -12.97 -11.71
CA ILE A 382 -0.88 -12.49 -11.53
C ILE A 382 -1.73 -13.55 -10.81
N GLU A 383 -1.53 -14.82 -11.13
CA GLU A 383 -2.23 -15.93 -10.47
C GLU A 383 -1.79 -16.09 -9.01
N ALA A 384 -0.49 -16.08 -8.74
CA ALA A 384 0.08 -16.19 -7.40
C ALA A 384 -0.37 -15.05 -6.46
N THR A 385 -0.44 -13.83 -6.97
CA THR A 385 -0.85 -12.64 -6.19
C THR A 385 -2.37 -12.44 -6.16
N GLY A 386 -3.11 -13.16 -7.00
CA GLY A 386 -4.55 -13.04 -7.17
C GLY A 386 -5.40 -13.75 -6.10
N PRO A 387 -6.73 -13.54 -6.12
CA PRO A 387 -7.64 -14.13 -5.14
C PRO A 387 -7.86 -15.64 -5.30
N LYS A 388 -7.31 -16.30 -6.31
CA LYS A 388 -7.61 -17.71 -6.61
C LYS A 388 -7.13 -18.71 -5.54
N LEU A 389 -6.11 -18.36 -4.77
CA LEU A 389 -5.61 -19.19 -3.66
C LEU A 389 -6.32 -18.90 -2.32
N LYS A 390 -7.59 -18.48 -2.33
CA LYS A 390 -8.30 -17.99 -1.13
C LYS A 390 -8.52 -19.04 -0.04
N ASP A 391 -8.56 -20.32 -0.41
CA ASP A 391 -8.89 -21.41 0.52
C ASP A 391 -7.71 -21.85 1.39
N LEU A 392 -6.51 -21.34 1.10
CA LEU A 392 -5.32 -21.59 1.91
C LEU A 392 -5.11 -20.44 2.89
N SER A 393 -4.78 -20.76 4.14
CA SER A 393 -4.32 -19.76 5.11
C SER A 393 -3.10 -19.03 4.54
N ASN A 394 -3.09 -17.69 4.58
CA ASN A 394 -2.03 -16.85 4.00
C ASN A 394 -0.62 -17.19 4.53
N ASP A 395 -0.55 -17.90 5.66
CA ASP A 395 0.68 -18.18 6.39
C ASP A 395 1.01 -19.67 6.46
N SER A 396 0.18 -20.57 5.90
CA SER A 396 0.47 -22.00 5.92
C SER A 396 1.70 -22.33 5.05
N LEU A 397 2.26 -23.51 5.26
CA LEU A 397 3.32 -24.01 4.40
C LEU A 397 2.79 -24.33 3.00
N GLU A 398 1.58 -24.85 2.92
CA GLU A 398 0.87 -25.20 1.70
C GLU A 398 0.64 -23.98 0.82
N MET A 399 0.31 -22.82 1.40
CA MET A 399 0.23 -21.56 0.64
C MET A 399 1.59 -21.21 0.02
N LYS A 400 2.68 -21.32 0.79
CA LYS A 400 4.02 -20.99 0.29
C LYS A 400 4.42 -21.91 -0.86
N LEU A 401 4.14 -23.21 -0.73
CA LEU A 401 4.38 -24.20 -1.77
C LEU A 401 3.51 -23.96 -3.00
N ALA A 402 2.22 -23.65 -2.82
CA ALA A 402 1.32 -23.34 -3.93
C ALA A 402 1.80 -22.12 -4.72
N VAL A 403 2.17 -21.03 -4.03
CA VAL A 403 2.75 -19.84 -4.67
C VAL A 403 4.08 -20.19 -5.34
N HIS A 404 4.95 -20.96 -4.70
CA HIS A 404 6.24 -21.35 -5.27
C HIS A 404 6.06 -22.15 -6.58
N ARG A 405 5.23 -23.19 -6.57
CA ARG A 405 4.93 -24.03 -7.75
C ARG A 405 4.36 -23.23 -8.91
N LEU A 406 3.47 -22.28 -8.61
CA LEU A 406 2.96 -21.35 -9.61
C LEU A 406 4.09 -20.51 -10.20
N ILE A 407 4.91 -19.87 -9.37
CA ILE A 407 5.98 -18.95 -9.82
C ILE A 407 7.10 -19.70 -10.55
N SER A 408 7.53 -20.87 -10.07
CA SER A 408 8.58 -21.68 -10.69
C SER A 408 8.10 -22.32 -11.99
N GLY A 409 6.79 -22.55 -12.13
CA GLY A 409 6.21 -23.28 -13.26
C GLY A 409 6.38 -24.79 -13.13
N ASP A 410 6.80 -25.26 -11.97
CA ASP A 410 6.97 -26.67 -11.64
C ASP A 410 5.95 -27.06 -10.55
N SER A 411 4.94 -27.83 -10.94
CA SER A 411 3.89 -28.31 -10.02
C SER A 411 4.40 -29.27 -8.95
N SER A 412 5.58 -29.86 -9.15
CA SER A 412 6.23 -30.77 -8.21
C SER A 412 7.22 -30.07 -7.27
N ALA A 413 7.48 -28.77 -7.48
CA ALA A 413 8.44 -28.02 -6.68
C ALA A 413 8.10 -28.10 -5.18
N ASP A 414 9.14 -28.32 -4.38
CA ASP A 414 9.07 -28.46 -2.92
C ASP A 414 10.28 -27.77 -2.27
N ILE A 415 10.36 -27.83 -0.94
CA ILE A 415 11.52 -27.40 -0.17
C ILE A 415 12.75 -28.17 -0.64
N ARG A 416 13.86 -27.45 -0.83
CA ARG A 416 15.13 -28.04 -1.26
C ARG A 416 15.68 -28.98 -0.20
N GLY A 417 16.28 -30.08 -0.64
CA GLY A 417 17.06 -30.96 0.23
C GLY A 417 18.56 -30.67 0.20
N THR A 418 19.03 -29.85 -0.73
CA THR A 418 20.47 -29.58 -0.91
C THR A 418 20.87 -28.22 -0.34
N PRO A 419 22.10 -28.07 0.18
CA PRO A 419 22.67 -26.77 0.52
C PRO A 419 22.71 -25.84 -0.70
N VAL A 420 22.55 -24.54 -0.47
CA VAL A 420 22.68 -23.50 -1.49
C VAL A 420 23.70 -22.49 -1.00
N VAL A 421 24.70 -22.24 -1.82
CA VAL A 421 25.72 -21.23 -1.57
C VAL A 421 25.57 -20.13 -2.59
N ALA A 422 25.34 -18.91 -2.12
CA ALA A 422 25.39 -17.72 -2.94
C ALA A 422 26.84 -17.20 -3.01
N GLY A 423 27.35 -17.15 -4.23
CA GLY A 423 28.63 -16.55 -4.58
C GLY A 423 28.46 -15.79 -5.90
N GLY A 424 29.36 -14.84 -6.16
CA GLY A 424 29.40 -14.11 -7.42
C GLY A 424 30.49 -14.63 -8.36
N ASP A 425 30.66 -13.91 -9.46
CA ASP A 425 31.55 -14.30 -10.55
C ASP A 425 33.04 -14.05 -10.25
N THR A 426 33.37 -13.49 -9.08
CA THR A 426 34.76 -13.26 -8.67
C THR A 426 35.30 -14.53 -8.02
N ILE A 427 36.08 -15.30 -8.78
CA ILE A 427 36.65 -16.57 -8.32
C ILE A 427 37.98 -16.34 -7.59
N ILE A 428 38.04 -16.69 -6.30
CA ILE A 428 39.25 -16.69 -5.48
C ILE A 428 39.41 -18.08 -4.88
N ASN A 429 40.55 -18.74 -5.12
CA ASN A 429 40.84 -20.09 -4.63
C ASN A 429 39.73 -21.12 -4.96
N GLY A 430 39.15 -21.03 -6.17
CA GLY A 430 38.07 -21.92 -6.61
C GLY A 430 36.69 -21.63 -6.01
N LYS A 431 36.54 -20.60 -5.18
CA LYS A 431 35.26 -20.15 -4.61
C LYS A 431 34.80 -18.86 -5.29
N GLY A 432 33.53 -18.79 -5.66
CA GLY A 432 32.90 -17.55 -6.16
C GLY A 432 32.46 -16.62 -5.03
N TYR A 433 32.69 -15.32 -5.24
CA TYR A 433 32.35 -14.22 -4.34
C TYR A 433 31.72 -13.05 -5.12
N TYR A 434 30.87 -12.28 -4.45
CA TYR A 434 30.31 -11.01 -4.95
C TYR A 434 30.81 -9.85 -4.10
N ARG A 435 30.88 -8.64 -4.68
CA ARG A 435 31.36 -7.46 -3.95
C ARG A 435 30.29 -6.98 -2.97
N VAL A 436 30.72 -6.61 -1.78
CA VAL A 436 29.90 -5.98 -0.74
C VAL A 436 30.63 -4.80 -0.11
N THR A 437 29.86 -3.79 0.27
CA THR A 437 30.30 -2.66 1.08
C THR A 437 30.47 -3.07 2.54
N GLU A 438 31.14 -2.24 3.35
CA GLU A 438 31.25 -2.44 4.80
C GLU A 438 29.89 -2.60 5.50
N LEU A 439 28.86 -1.90 5.03
CA LEU A 439 27.52 -1.97 5.63
C LEU A 439 26.83 -3.30 5.32
N GLU A 440 26.89 -3.72 4.07
CA GLU A 440 26.31 -4.99 3.61
C GLU A 440 27.03 -6.18 4.24
N LYS A 441 28.37 -6.10 4.40
CA LYS A 441 29.15 -7.03 5.21
C LYS A 441 28.56 -7.19 6.62
N LYS A 442 28.33 -6.08 7.32
CA LYS A 442 27.78 -6.12 8.69
C LYS A 442 26.38 -6.74 8.73
N ALA A 443 25.54 -6.44 7.73
CA ALA A 443 24.21 -7.01 7.62
C ALA A 443 24.26 -8.54 7.42
N LEU A 444 25.15 -9.02 6.53
CA LEU A 444 25.37 -10.45 6.31
C LEU A 444 25.89 -11.14 7.57
N GLU A 445 26.92 -10.59 8.22
CA GLU A 445 27.51 -11.17 9.43
C GLU A 445 26.52 -11.24 10.60
N ALA A 446 25.65 -10.22 10.72
CA ALA A 446 24.60 -10.16 11.73
C ALA A 446 23.40 -11.07 11.44
N ASN A 447 23.28 -11.62 10.22
CA ASN A 447 22.18 -12.49 9.87
C ASN A 447 22.27 -13.81 10.68
N PRO A 448 21.21 -14.18 11.43
CA PRO A 448 21.27 -15.36 12.29
C PRO A 448 21.20 -16.68 11.52
N TYR A 449 20.79 -16.66 10.24
CA TYR A 449 20.58 -17.84 9.42
C TYR A 449 21.75 -18.15 8.49
N LEU A 450 22.53 -17.15 8.09
CA LEU A 450 23.56 -17.30 7.07
C LEU A 450 24.92 -17.68 7.66
N THR A 451 25.58 -18.64 7.00
CA THR A 451 27.01 -18.88 7.20
C THR A 451 27.77 -18.03 6.19
N VAL A 452 28.62 -17.12 6.67
CA VAL A 452 29.19 -16.04 5.84
C VAL A 452 30.72 -16.17 5.80
N ASP A 453 31.28 -16.04 4.60
CA ASP A 453 32.72 -15.99 4.31
C ASP A 453 33.02 -14.67 3.60
N ILE A 454 33.82 -13.81 4.24
CA ILE A 454 34.13 -12.47 3.74
C ILE A 454 35.64 -12.25 3.73
N ILE A 455 36.16 -11.83 2.59
CA ILE A 455 37.57 -11.48 2.39
C ILE A 455 37.71 -10.05 1.88
N PRO A 456 38.84 -9.37 2.10
CA PRO A 456 39.10 -8.06 1.47
C PRO A 456 39.07 -8.18 -0.06
N ASP A 457 38.47 -7.20 -0.75
CA ASP A 457 38.52 -7.18 -2.22
C ASP A 457 39.93 -6.79 -2.69
N PRO A 458 40.69 -7.70 -3.34
CA PRO A 458 42.05 -7.40 -3.80
C PRO A 458 42.10 -6.33 -4.90
N SER A 459 40.95 -6.03 -5.53
CA SER A 459 40.80 -4.98 -6.53
C SER A 459 40.37 -3.62 -5.95
N ALA A 460 40.16 -3.52 -4.64
CA ALA A 460 39.78 -2.27 -3.99
C ALA A 460 40.89 -1.23 -4.09
N ARG A 461 40.54 0.02 -4.41
CA ARG A 461 41.51 1.12 -4.43
C ARG A 461 41.95 1.49 -3.02
N PRO A 462 43.15 2.09 -2.83
CA PRO A 462 43.57 2.60 -1.53
C PRO A 462 42.51 3.52 -0.92
N GLY A 463 42.09 3.21 0.32
CA GLY A 463 41.04 3.93 1.04
C GLY A 463 39.60 3.45 0.79
N GLN A 464 39.36 2.58 -0.19
CA GLN A 464 38.05 1.94 -0.36
C GLN A 464 37.95 0.70 0.54
N ARG A 465 36.93 0.67 1.43
CA ARG A 465 36.59 -0.50 2.23
C ARG A 465 35.55 -1.35 1.49
N LEU A 466 36.03 -2.09 0.50
CA LEU A 466 35.24 -3.08 -0.25
C LEU A 466 35.68 -4.49 0.12
N TYR A 467 34.72 -5.40 0.14
CA TYR A 467 34.92 -6.79 0.48
C TYR A 467 34.31 -7.69 -0.59
N LEU A 468 34.75 -8.93 -0.61
CA LEU A 468 34.16 -10.01 -1.36
C LEU A 468 33.42 -10.94 -0.38
N GLY A 469 32.11 -11.01 -0.53
CA GLY A 469 31.22 -11.85 0.28
C GLY A 469 30.79 -13.12 -0.44
N ARG A 470 30.60 -14.16 0.36
CA ARG A 470 30.01 -15.45 -0.01
C ARG A 470 29.19 -15.91 1.19
N HIS A 471 28.02 -16.48 0.96
CA HIS A 471 27.22 -17.01 2.06
C HIS A 471 26.50 -18.30 1.69
N GLU A 472 26.31 -19.14 2.69
CA GLU A 472 25.52 -20.37 2.60
C GLU A 472 24.23 -20.19 3.40
N TYR A 473 23.11 -20.56 2.76
CA TYR A 473 21.79 -20.57 3.39
C TYR A 473 21.65 -21.76 4.36
N PRO A 474 20.66 -21.73 5.27
CA PRO A 474 20.41 -22.83 6.19
C PRO A 474 20.32 -24.21 5.52
N SER A 475 20.97 -25.19 6.13
CA SER A 475 20.93 -26.62 5.79
C SER A 475 21.15 -27.44 7.05
N ALA A 476 20.95 -28.76 6.99
CA ALA A 476 21.32 -29.61 8.12
C ALA A 476 22.82 -29.52 8.43
N MET A 477 23.68 -29.31 7.43
CA MET A 477 25.13 -29.24 7.59
C MET A 477 25.62 -28.06 8.43
N ASN A 478 24.92 -26.93 8.43
CA ASN A 478 25.33 -25.71 9.12
C ASN A 478 24.38 -25.30 10.26
N TYR A 479 23.61 -26.25 10.79
CA TYR A 479 22.57 -26.01 11.80
C TYR A 479 23.05 -25.28 13.07
N LYS A 480 24.33 -25.44 13.42
CA LYS A 480 24.95 -24.75 14.56
C LYS A 480 24.85 -23.23 14.46
N LYS A 481 24.86 -22.66 13.25
CA LYS A 481 24.76 -21.21 13.03
C LYS A 481 23.43 -20.64 13.54
N PHE A 482 22.34 -21.39 13.40
CA PHE A 482 20.98 -20.97 13.76
C PHE A 482 20.35 -21.87 14.84
N ALA A 483 21.17 -22.51 15.68
CA ALA A 483 20.71 -23.43 16.71
C ALA A 483 19.65 -22.83 17.66
N ASN A 484 19.74 -21.53 17.94
CA ASN A 484 18.78 -20.80 18.78
C ASN A 484 17.38 -20.66 18.15
N HIS A 485 17.23 -20.99 16.86
CA HIS A 485 15.96 -20.98 16.12
C HIS A 485 15.42 -22.40 15.88
N LEU A 486 16.00 -23.41 16.52
CA LEU A 486 15.58 -24.80 16.43
C LEU A 486 14.99 -25.27 17.76
N SER A 487 14.01 -26.16 17.71
CA SER A 487 13.53 -26.83 18.92
C SER A 487 14.59 -27.74 19.53
N SER A 488 14.46 -28.05 20.83
CA SER A 488 15.31 -29.01 21.54
C SER A 488 15.39 -30.36 20.83
N ASP A 489 14.24 -30.83 20.31
CA ASP A 489 14.12 -32.13 19.68
C ASP A 489 14.87 -32.14 18.33
N MET A 490 14.71 -31.07 17.54
CA MET A 490 15.42 -30.89 16.27
C MET A 490 16.93 -30.80 16.49
N LEU A 491 17.38 -30.12 17.54
CA LEU A 491 18.80 -30.05 17.90
C LEU A 491 19.37 -31.41 18.31
N THR A 492 18.58 -32.22 19.02
CA THR A 492 18.97 -33.57 19.43
C THR A 492 19.14 -34.47 18.22
N GLU A 493 18.18 -34.44 17.29
CA GLU A 493 18.24 -35.18 16.02
C GLU A 493 19.42 -34.75 15.14
N LEU A 494 19.66 -33.45 14.99
CA LEU A 494 20.80 -32.92 14.23
C LEU A 494 22.15 -33.35 14.82
N ARG A 495 22.28 -33.37 16.16
CA ARG A 495 23.52 -33.85 16.83
C ARG A 495 23.76 -35.34 16.58
N ALA A 496 22.71 -36.15 16.70
CA ALA A 496 22.81 -37.58 16.40
C ALA A 496 23.18 -37.82 14.92
N ALA A 497 22.59 -37.06 14.00
CA ALA A 497 22.94 -37.11 12.58
C ALA A 497 24.38 -36.63 12.30
N GLU A 498 24.89 -35.64 13.04
CA GLU A 498 26.29 -35.21 12.96
C GLU A 498 27.26 -36.32 13.40
N GLU A 499 26.99 -36.95 14.55
CA GLU A 499 27.77 -38.08 15.06
C GLU A 499 27.75 -39.29 14.11
N ALA A 500 26.64 -39.50 13.41
CA ALA A 500 26.48 -40.55 12.41
C ALA A 500 27.03 -40.20 11.02
N GLY A 501 27.50 -38.97 10.78
CA GLY A 501 27.95 -38.52 9.46
C GLY A 501 26.82 -38.37 8.41
N GLN A 502 25.59 -38.14 8.87
CA GLN A 502 24.36 -38.13 8.06
C GLN A 502 23.80 -36.72 7.78
N LEU A 503 24.53 -35.65 8.10
CA LEU A 503 24.08 -34.26 7.85
C LEU A 503 23.86 -33.92 6.37
N THR A 504 24.35 -34.74 5.45
CA THR A 504 24.14 -34.59 4.00
C THR A 504 22.81 -35.19 3.53
N ASP A 505 22.02 -35.81 4.41
CA ASP A 505 20.69 -36.33 4.08
C ASP A 505 19.75 -35.19 3.61
N PRO A 506 19.24 -35.26 2.36
CA PRO A 506 18.30 -34.29 1.84
C PRO A 506 17.02 -34.13 2.66
N GLU A 507 16.51 -35.19 3.28
CA GLU A 507 15.29 -35.11 4.08
C GLU A 507 15.52 -34.33 5.39
N LEU A 508 16.69 -34.49 6.00
CA LEU A 508 17.05 -33.75 7.20
C LEU A 508 17.12 -32.24 6.91
N THR A 509 17.70 -31.85 5.78
CA THR A 509 17.69 -30.43 5.34
C THR A 509 16.27 -29.93 5.09
N ARG A 510 15.39 -30.71 4.44
CA ARG A 510 13.98 -30.33 4.26
C ARG A 510 13.28 -30.14 5.60
N LYS A 511 13.53 -31.03 6.57
CA LYS A 511 12.93 -30.97 7.91
C LYS A 511 13.35 -29.70 8.65
N VAL A 512 14.64 -29.36 8.60
CA VAL A 512 15.18 -28.10 9.16
C VAL A 512 14.52 -26.89 8.52
N LEU A 513 14.44 -26.84 7.18
CA LEU A 513 13.85 -25.71 6.47
C LEU A 513 12.35 -25.56 6.73
N ARG A 514 11.60 -26.68 6.82
CA ARG A 514 10.18 -26.67 7.25
C ARG A 514 10.05 -26.08 8.65
N HIS A 515 10.92 -26.49 9.58
CA HIS A 515 10.92 -25.98 10.94
C HIS A 515 11.19 -24.47 10.96
N LEU A 516 12.25 -24.00 10.30
CA LEU A 516 12.59 -22.57 10.25
C LEU A 516 11.49 -21.71 9.61
N LEU A 517 10.79 -22.23 8.59
CA LEU A 517 9.65 -21.54 7.98
C LEU A 517 8.41 -21.48 8.87
N ASN A 518 8.21 -22.46 9.76
CA ASN A 518 7.09 -22.54 10.69
C ASN A 518 7.36 -21.78 12.00
N GLU A 519 8.61 -21.79 12.46
CA GLU A 519 9.20 -20.61 13.09
C GLU A 519 9.14 -19.45 12.06
N SER A 520 9.91 -18.37 12.07
CA SER A 520 9.65 -17.17 11.26
C SER A 520 8.29 -16.48 11.53
N HIS A 521 7.16 -17.18 11.70
CA HIS A 521 5.81 -16.69 12.02
C HIS A 521 5.56 -16.59 13.53
N THR A 522 6.46 -17.11 14.37
CA THR A 522 6.30 -16.93 15.81
C THR A 522 6.71 -15.51 16.20
N GLY A 523 5.99 -14.96 17.20
CA GLY A 523 6.16 -13.59 17.64
C GLY A 523 5.41 -12.55 16.80
N MET A 524 5.41 -11.31 17.27
CA MET A 524 4.80 -10.17 16.57
C MET A 524 5.80 -9.58 15.57
N LYS A 525 5.78 -10.07 14.32
CA LYS A 525 6.57 -9.53 13.20
C LYS A 525 5.69 -8.79 12.18
N THR A 526 6.25 -7.74 11.58
CA THR A 526 5.65 -7.08 10.42
C THR A 526 5.71 -7.98 9.18
N SER A 527 4.92 -7.67 8.16
CA SER A 527 5.00 -8.38 6.87
C SER A 527 6.37 -8.24 6.20
N LEU A 528 7.08 -7.11 6.41
CA LEU A 528 8.41 -6.88 5.84
C LEU A 528 9.50 -7.72 6.54
N GLU A 529 9.47 -7.83 7.86
CA GLU A 529 10.44 -8.67 8.58
C GLU A 529 10.20 -10.15 8.31
N LEU A 530 8.94 -10.56 8.22
CA LEU A 530 8.61 -11.94 7.86
C LEU A 530 9.12 -12.26 6.45
N TYR A 531 8.95 -11.33 5.50
CA TYR A 531 9.55 -11.43 4.17
C TYR A 531 11.07 -11.58 4.24
N GLN A 532 11.78 -10.65 4.91
CA GLN A 532 13.24 -10.67 5.02
C GLN A 532 13.78 -11.91 5.75
N THR A 533 13.08 -12.38 6.79
CA THR A 533 13.39 -13.64 7.48
C THR A 533 13.30 -14.82 6.51
N GLN A 534 12.23 -14.89 5.72
CA GLN A 534 12.02 -15.98 4.75
C GLN A 534 13.04 -15.93 3.60
N MET A 535 13.46 -14.74 3.19
CA MET A 535 14.58 -14.56 2.26
C MET A 535 15.91 -15.07 2.83
N SER A 536 16.14 -14.87 4.12
CA SER A 536 17.34 -15.38 4.81
C SER A 536 17.34 -16.91 4.99
N ILE A 537 16.16 -17.53 5.09
CA ILE A 537 16.01 -19.00 5.16
C ILE A 537 16.21 -19.63 3.78
N HIS A 538 15.69 -19.01 2.73
CA HIS A 538 15.80 -19.46 1.33
C HIS A 538 15.46 -20.96 1.16
N PRO A 539 14.22 -21.38 1.48
CA PRO A 539 13.82 -22.79 1.53
C PRO A 539 13.67 -23.47 0.17
N PHE A 540 13.59 -22.73 -0.93
CA PHE A 540 13.45 -23.29 -2.27
C PHE A 540 14.79 -23.25 -3.01
N ALA A 541 14.94 -24.10 -4.03
CA ALA A 541 16.17 -24.14 -4.83
C ALA A 541 16.37 -22.83 -5.63
N ASP A 542 15.28 -22.24 -6.12
CA ASP A 542 15.27 -21.00 -6.91
C ASP A 542 13.95 -20.24 -6.66
N TYR A 543 13.77 -19.06 -7.24
CA TYR A 543 12.57 -18.21 -7.19
C TYR A 543 12.14 -17.69 -5.81
N ASN A 544 12.91 -17.91 -4.73
CA ASN A 544 12.57 -17.46 -3.37
C ASN A 544 12.15 -15.98 -3.33
N GLY A 545 12.94 -15.09 -3.94
CA GLY A 545 12.64 -13.66 -4.00
C GLY A 545 11.26 -13.34 -4.61
N ARG A 546 10.88 -14.03 -5.69
CA ARG A 546 9.56 -13.82 -6.34
C ARG A 546 8.45 -14.48 -5.52
N THR A 547 8.67 -15.69 -5.03
CA THR A 547 7.72 -16.41 -4.19
C THR A 547 7.34 -15.61 -2.95
N PHE A 548 8.31 -15.11 -2.18
CA PHE A 548 8.03 -14.38 -0.95
C PHE A 548 7.51 -12.95 -1.19
N ARG A 549 7.85 -12.31 -2.32
CA ARG A 549 7.21 -11.04 -2.70
C ARG A 549 5.74 -11.23 -3.08
N ALA A 550 5.40 -12.31 -3.77
CA ALA A 550 4.00 -12.63 -4.06
C ALA A 550 3.22 -12.87 -2.74
N ILE A 551 3.79 -13.64 -1.81
CA ILE A 551 3.19 -13.86 -0.48
C ILE A 551 3.05 -12.55 0.31
N TYR A 552 4.09 -11.70 0.31
CA TYR A 552 4.04 -10.37 0.91
C TYR A 552 2.86 -9.57 0.34
N GLN A 553 2.73 -9.49 -0.99
CA GLN A 553 1.66 -8.73 -1.64
C GLN A 553 0.27 -9.27 -1.31
N ARG A 554 0.10 -10.59 -1.15
CA ARG A 554 -1.17 -11.18 -0.71
C ARG A 554 -1.56 -10.73 0.70
N ARG A 555 -0.58 -10.66 1.61
CA ARG A 555 -0.77 -10.27 3.01
C ARG A 555 -1.01 -8.77 3.15
N SER A 556 -0.11 -7.96 2.59
CA SER A 556 -0.11 -6.50 2.74
C SER A 556 -1.09 -5.79 1.81
N LYS A 557 -1.60 -6.49 0.79
CA LYS A 557 -2.35 -5.93 -0.36
C LYS A 557 -1.56 -4.89 -1.15
N LYS A 558 -0.23 -4.86 -0.98
CA LYS A 558 0.68 -3.91 -1.62
C LYS A 558 1.89 -4.65 -2.20
N PRO A 559 2.32 -4.34 -3.44
CA PRO A 559 3.54 -4.91 -3.97
C PRO A 559 4.77 -4.43 -3.19
N LEU A 560 5.77 -5.30 -3.02
CA LEU A 560 7.09 -4.90 -2.53
C LEU A 560 7.95 -4.50 -3.73
N PHE A 561 8.17 -3.20 -3.87
CA PHE A 561 9.05 -2.65 -4.89
C PHE A 561 10.41 -2.33 -4.26
N LEU A 562 11.48 -2.84 -4.86
CA LEU A 562 12.85 -2.49 -4.54
C LEU A 562 13.58 -2.26 -5.86
N ARG A 563 14.48 -1.27 -5.87
CA ARG A 563 15.34 -1.03 -7.04
C ARG A 563 16.36 -2.15 -7.22
N ASP A 564 16.94 -2.59 -6.11
CA ASP A 564 17.87 -3.71 -6.02
C ASP A 564 17.24 -4.77 -5.13
N PHE A 565 16.99 -5.97 -5.67
CA PHE A 565 16.37 -7.03 -4.87
C PHE A 565 17.34 -7.63 -3.86
N ASP A 566 18.65 -7.56 -4.07
CA ASP A 566 19.62 -8.14 -3.16
C ASP A 566 19.66 -7.36 -1.81
N HIS A 567 19.13 -6.13 -1.79
CA HIS A 567 18.90 -5.36 -0.55
C HIS A 567 17.98 -6.07 0.46
N ASP A 568 17.14 -7.02 0.04
CA ASP A 568 16.34 -7.80 0.98
C ASP A 568 17.18 -8.69 1.91
N LEU A 569 18.42 -8.99 1.52
CA LEU A 569 19.39 -9.74 2.30
C LEU A 569 20.53 -8.86 2.81
N LEU A 570 20.96 -7.89 2.00
CA LEU A 570 22.15 -7.07 2.25
C LEU A 570 21.90 -5.86 3.16
N LEU A 571 20.66 -5.64 3.60
CA LEU A 571 20.30 -4.61 4.57
C LEU A 571 19.78 -5.23 5.87
N ALA A 572 20.21 -4.70 7.01
CA ALA A 572 19.61 -5.04 8.29
C ALA A 572 18.14 -4.56 8.34
N PRO A 573 17.28 -5.12 9.20
CA PRO A 573 15.87 -4.72 9.28
C PRO A 573 15.65 -3.20 9.45
N GLN A 574 16.50 -2.52 10.24
CA GLN A 574 16.44 -1.06 10.42
C GLN A 574 16.70 -0.28 9.12
N GLN A 575 17.38 -0.89 8.16
CA GLN A 575 17.76 -0.27 6.88
C GLN A 575 16.79 -0.69 5.77
N PHE A 576 16.37 -1.96 5.78
CA PHE A 576 15.46 -2.54 4.81
C PHE A 576 14.06 -1.93 4.89
N ILE A 577 13.50 -1.71 6.08
CA ILE A 577 12.15 -1.14 6.23
C ILE A 577 12.04 0.27 5.58
N PRO A 578 12.93 1.23 5.88
CA PRO A 578 12.98 2.50 5.15
C PRO A 578 13.13 2.34 3.64
N GLU A 579 13.97 1.41 3.17
CA GLU A 579 14.17 1.14 1.74
C GLU A 579 12.86 0.64 1.07
N ALA A 580 12.15 -0.28 1.70
CA ALA A 580 10.89 -0.81 1.22
C ALA A 580 9.78 0.26 1.18
N ILE A 581 9.67 1.11 2.21
CA ILE A 581 8.72 2.24 2.23
C ILE A 581 9.08 3.25 1.13
N ASN A 582 10.37 3.48 0.88
CA ASN A 582 10.82 4.33 -0.20
C ASN A 582 10.42 3.76 -1.56
N GLY A 583 10.61 2.46 -1.76
CA GLY A 583 10.15 1.75 -2.95
C GLY A 583 8.64 1.83 -3.17
N GLU A 584 7.83 1.72 -2.11
CA GLU A 584 6.37 1.96 -2.18
C GLU A 584 6.07 3.36 -2.73
N GLY A 585 6.75 4.39 -2.23
CA GLY A 585 6.62 5.76 -2.71
C GLY A 585 7.03 5.93 -4.18
N GLN A 586 8.12 5.27 -4.61
CA GLN A 586 8.58 5.29 -6.00
C GLN A 586 7.56 4.65 -6.94
N LEU A 587 7.06 3.46 -6.59
CA LEU A 587 6.07 2.76 -7.41
C LEU A 587 4.75 3.53 -7.48
N LEU A 588 4.35 4.21 -6.39
CA LEU A 588 3.19 5.11 -6.39
C LEU A 588 3.37 6.26 -7.38
N ALA A 589 4.55 6.92 -7.38
CA ALA A 589 4.89 7.98 -8.33
C ALA A 589 4.80 7.48 -9.78
N ILE A 590 5.43 6.34 -10.05
CA ILE A 590 5.44 5.73 -11.38
C ILE A 590 4.02 5.45 -11.85
N ARG A 591 3.19 4.77 -11.04
CA ARG A 591 1.81 4.43 -11.41
C ARG A 591 0.93 5.65 -11.62
N GLN A 592 1.08 6.67 -10.78
CA GLN A 592 0.37 7.94 -10.96
C GLN A 592 0.72 8.57 -12.30
N LYS A 593 2.00 8.57 -12.68
CA LYS A 593 2.46 9.12 -13.95
C LYS A 593 2.06 8.29 -15.16
N MET A 594 1.98 6.97 -15.02
CA MET A 594 1.39 6.10 -16.04
C MET A 594 -0.08 6.43 -16.28
N LEU A 595 -0.86 6.66 -15.23
CA LEU A 595 -2.26 7.05 -15.37
C LEU A 595 -2.43 8.44 -15.99
N GLU A 596 -1.59 9.40 -15.60
CA GLU A 596 -1.56 10.73 -16.23
C GLU A 596 -1.23 10.63 -17.72
N GLU A 597 -0.24 9.82 -18.09
CA GLU A 597 0.15 9.62 -19.49
C GLU A 597 -0.95 8.93 -20.31
N TYR A 598 -1.54 7.87 -19.76
CA TYR A 598 -2.69 7.21 -20.38
C TYR A 598 -3.86 8.18 -20.59
N SER A 599 -4.14 9.03 -19.60
CA SER A 599 -5.23 10.02 -19.69
C SER A 599 -4.96 11.07 -20.76
N ARG A 600 -3.69 11.45 -20.99
CA ARG A 600 -3.31 12.42 -22.04
C ARG A 600 -3.36 11.80 -23.44
N ASN A 601 -2.94 10.54 -23.58
CA ASN A 601 -2.87 9.88 -24.89
C ASN A 601 -3.30 8.41 -24.82
N PRO A 602 -4.61 8.11 -24.69
CA PRO A 602 -5.09 6.73 -24.49
C PRO A 602 -4.77 5.79 -25.66
N ALA A 603 -4.70 6.31 -26.89
CA ALA A 603 -4.47 5.51 -28.10
C ALA A 603 -3.02 5.05 -28.26
N SER A 604 -2.06 5.78 -27.68
CA SER A 604 -0.63 5.45 -27.76
C SER A 604 0.14 6.04 -26.56
N PRO A 605 -0.09 5.55 -25.34
CA PRO A 605 0.54 6.11 -24.14
C PRO A 605 2.06 5.94 -24.20
N LYS A 606 2.83 7.00 -23.95
CA LYS A 606 4.30 6.94 -24.00
C LYS A 606 4.89 6.50 -22.67
N TYR A 607 4.52 5.31 -22.20
CA TYR A 607 4.98 4.82 -20.90
C TYR A 607 6.51 4.80 -20.77
N TYR A 608 7.23 4.56 -21.86
CA TYR A 608 8.70 4.47 -21.85
C TYR A 608 9.37 5.84 -21.74
N ASP A 609 8.62 6.92 -21.90
CA ASP A 609 9.13 8.28 -21.83
C ASP A 609 8.78 8.96 -20.50
N ILE A 610 8.14 8.24 -19.57
CA ILE A 610 7.81 8.74 -18.23
C ILE A 610 9.12 8.98 -17.45
N PRO A 611 9.46 10.23 -17.10
CA PRO A 611 10.72 10.55 -16.43
C PRO A 611 10.89 9.84 -15.08
N GLU A 612 9.80 9.66 -14.33
CA GLU A 612 9.81 9.05 -13.00
C GLU A 612 10.32 7.61 -13.02
N ILE A 613 10.04 6.85 -14.07
CA ILE A 613 10.60 5.50 -14.26
C ILE A 613 12.13 5.57 -14.29
N TRP A 614 12.68 6.49 -15.08
CA TRP A 614 14.13 6.63 -15.26
C TRP A 614 14.83 7.32 -14.07
N ARG A 615 14.12 8.17 -13.31
CA ARG A 615 14.66 8.83 -12.12
C ARG A 615 14.98 7.86 -10.99
N VAL A 616 14.21 6.77 -10.85
CA VAL A 616 14.53 5.70 -9.88
C VAL A 616 15.89 5.08 -10.19
N ALA A 617 16.21 4.87 -11.48
CA ALA A 617 17.46 4.24 -11.91
C ALA A 617 18.71 5.01 -11.50
N VAL A 618 18.72 6.31 -11.79
CA VAL A 618 19.89 7.20 -11.61
C VAL A 618 20.07 7.70 -10.18
N GLU A 619 19.16 7.31 -9.28
CA GLU A 619 19.03 7.85 -7.95
C GLU A 619 19.03 9.41 -7.87
N SER A 620 18.25 10.08 -8.73
CA SER A 620 18.23 11.54 -8.79
C SER A 620 17.04 12.17 -8.05
N GLU A 621 17.35 12.89 -6.97
CA GLU A 621 16.41 13.80 -6.29
C GLU A 621 16.01 14.99 -7.17
N LEU A 622 16.77 15.26 -8.23
CA LEU A 622 16.54 16.41 -9.10
C LEU A 622 15.30 16.23 -9.96
N LYS A 623 14.50 17.28 -10.05
CA LYS A 623 13.50 17.45 -11.11
C LYS A 623 14.25 17.88 -12.40
N PRO A 624 14.27 17.06 -13.48
CA PRO A 624 14.95 17.43 -14.72
C PRO A 624 14.28 18.67 -15.33
N LYS A 625 15.09 19.63 -15.80
CA LYS A 625 14.63 20.86 -16.48
C LYS A 625 14.05 20.50 -17.85
N ASP A 626 14.72 19.59 -18.55
CA ASP A 626 14.24 18.92 -19.76
C ASP A 626 14.04 17.43 -19.45
N PRO A 627 12.80 16.98 -19.19
CA PRO A 627 12.53 15.58 -18.89
C PRO A 627 12.80 14.64 -20.06
N ALA A 628 12.63 15.08 -21.31
CA ALA A 628 12.84 14.24 -22.49
C ALA A 628 14.33 14.00 -22.75
N ASP A 629 15.16 15.05 -22.65
CA ASP A 629 16.62 14.91 -22.72
C ASP A 629 17.15 14.02 -21.60
N PHE A 630 16.65 14.19 -20.36
CA PHE A 630 16.99 13.32 -19.25
C PHE A 630 16.72 11.85 -19.57
N VAL A 631 15.50 11.51 -20.02
CA VAL A 631 15.16 10.12 -20.38
C VAL A 631 16.06 9.59 -21.49
N ARG A 632 16.32 10.40 -22.53
CA ARG A 632 17.21 10.01 -23.64
C ARG A 632 18.63 9.70 -23.16
N GLN A 633 19.19 10.52 -22.27
CA GLN A 633 20.54 10.30 -21.71
C GLN A 633 20.60 9.03 -20.87
N VAL A 634 19.59 8.78 -20.03
CA VAL A 634 19.50 7.55 -19.23
C VAL A 634 19.39 6.33 -20.14
N LYS A 635 18.48 6.35 -21.13
CA LYS A 635 18.36 5.27 -22.13
C LYS A 635 19.69 5.01 -22.85
N ALA A 636 20.38 6.06 -23.30
CA ALA A 636 21.69 5.93 -23.94
C ALA A 636 22.73 5.28 -22.99
N SER A 637 22.69 5.59 -21.69
CA SER A 637 23.55 4.95 -20.69
C SER A 637 23.25 3.45 -20.55
N TYR A 638 21.98 3.03 -20.52
CA TYR A 638 21.60 1.61 -20.50
C TYR A 638 21.99 0.87 -21.78
N LEU A 639 22.00 1.56 -22.92
CA LEU A 639 22.37 0.99 -24.21
C LEU A 639 23.89 0.86 -24.42
N ASN A 640 24.72 1.48 -23.59
CA ASN A 640 26.18 1.32 -23.68
C ASN A 640 26.59 -0.15 -23.35
N PRO A 641 27.33 -0.85 -24.22
CA PRO A 641 27.71 -2.25 -24.00
C PRO A 641 28.45 -2.54 -22.69
N GLU A 642 29.33 -1.63 -22.23
CA GLU A 642 30.04 -1.77 -20.96
C GLU A 642 29.06 -1.76 -19.79
N ASN A 643 28.08 -0.86 -19.84
CA ASN A 643 27.04 -0.76 -18.82
C ASN A 643 26.07 -1.95 -18.84
N GLN A 644 25.73 -2.47 -20.03
CA GLN A 644 24.94 -3.70 -20.14
C GLN A 644 25.66 -4.88 -19.49
N ASN A 645 26.97 -4.99 -19.70
CA ASN A 645 27.77 -6.03 -19.05
C ASN A 645 27.77 -5.87 -17.52
N LEU A 646 27.85 -4.63 -17.00
CA LEU A 646 27.73 -4.39 -15.56
C LEU A 646 26.35 -4.79 -15.01
N ILE A 647 25.26 -4.47 -15.71
CA ILE A 647 23.90 -4.88 -15.33
C ILE A 647 23.79 -6.41 -15.31
N HIS A 648 24.25 -7.08 -16.37
CA HIS A 648 24.22 -8.54 -16.46
C HIS A 648 25.05 -9.24 -15.37
N GLN A 649 26.20 -8.67 -15.02
CA GLN A 649 27.07 -9.16 -13.93
C GLN A 649 26.61 -8.70 -12.54
N LYS A 650 25.45 -8.01 -12.43
CA LYS A 650 24.94 -7.41 -11.19
C LYS A 650 25.95 -6.51 -10.46
N LYS A 651 26.84 -5.84 -11.21
CA LYS A 651 27.81 -4.88 -10.68
C LYS A 651 27.17 -3.50 -10.51
N PHE A 652 26.08 -3.44 -9.73
CA PHE A 652 25.22 -2.26 -9.64
C PHE A 652 25.91 -1.05 -9.01
N PHE A 653 26.86 -1.24 -8.08
CA PHE A 653 27.66 -0.14 -7.54
C PHE A 653 28.45 0.59 -8.63
N ASP A 654 29.14 -0.16 -9.49
CA ASP A 654 29.94 0.40 -10.59
C ASP A 654 29.04 1.06 -11.63
N PHE A 655 27.91 0.40 -11.98
CA PHE A 655 26.90 0.95 -12.87
C PHE A 655 26.30 2.26 -12.33
N ASP A 656 25.93 2.31 -11.05
CA ASP A 656 25.37 3.47 -10.36
C ASP A 656 26.33 4.67 -10.40
N ILE A 657 27.64 4.43 -10.21
CA ILE A 657 28.65 5.48 -10.32
C ILE A 657 28.72 6.03 -11.75
N ILE A 658 28.72 5.15 -12.75
CA ILE A 658 28.83 5.55 -14.16
C ILE A 658 27.59 6.32 -14.60
N ILE A 659 26.40 5.80 -14.30
CA ILE A 659 25.14 6.43 -14.70
C ILE A 659 24.96 7.77 -14.00
N LYS A 660 25.35 7.91 -12.72
CA LYS A 660 25.38 9.20 -12.00
C LYS A 660 26.36 10.17 -12.62
N LYS A 661 27.59 9.77 -12.92
CA LYS A 661 28.55 10.67 -13.62
C LYS A 661 27.99 11.14 -14.96
N THR A 662 27.43 10.22 -15.74
CA THR A 662 26.86 10.54 -17.05
C THR A 662 25.68 11.52 -16.95
N CYS A 663 24.78 11.30 -16.00
CA CYS A 663 23.53 12.07 -15.89
C CYS A 663 23.62 13.30 -14.96
N VAL A 664 24.55 13.31 -14.01
CA VAL A 664 24.71 14.37 -12.98
C VAL A 664 25.90 15.30 -13.31
N SER A 665 27.04 14.79 -13.81
CA SER A 665 28.21 15.65 -14.11
C SER A 665 27.94 16.65 -15.24
N ARG A 666 27.11 16.32 -16.23
CA ARG A 666 26.72 17.29 -17.29
C ARG A 666 25.96 18.52 -16.75
N ARG A 667 25.31 18.40 -15.59
CA ARG A 667 24.49 19.49 -15.01
C ARG A 667 25.28 20.37 -14.06
N ILE A 668 26.28 19.82 -13.36
CA ILE A 668 27.21 20.58 -12.52
C ILE A 668 28.14 21.42 -13.41
N GLU A 669 28.63 20.88 -14.53
CA GLU A 669 29.43 21.64 -15.49
C GLU A 669 28.64 22.79 -16.17
N MET A 670 27.32 22.68 -16.31
CA MET A 670 26.48 23.78 -16.80
C MET A 670 26.16 24.82 -15.71
N PHE A 671 26.12 24.42 -14.44
CA PHE A 671 25.88 25.33 -13.31
C PHE A 671 27.12 26.14 -12.92
N PHE A 672 28.33 25.65 -13.23
CA PHE A 672 29.59 26.39 -13.04
C PHE A 672 30.05 27.17 -14.28
N LYS A 673 29.35 27.03 -15.42
CA LYS A 673 29.59 27.81 -16.64
C LYS A 673 28.61 28.99 -16.83
N GLN A 674 27.63 29.13 -15.93
CA GLN A 674 26.80 30.33 -15.74
C GLN A 674 27.34 31.10 -14.55
#